data_AF-A0A8D1NKU3-F1
#
_entry.id   AF-A0A8D1NKU3-F1
#
_cell.length_a   1.000
_cell.length_b   1.000
_cell.length_c   1.000
_cell.angle_alpha   90.00
_cell.angle_beta   90.00
_cell.angle_gamma   90.00
#
_symmetry.space_group_name_H-M   'P 1'
#
loop_
_entity.id
_entity.type
_entity.pdbx_description
1 polymer ?
#
loop_
_entity_poly.entity_id
_entity_poly.type
_entity_poly.pdbx_seq_one_letter_code
_entity_poly.pdbx_strand_id
1 'polypeptide(L)'
;MADSVLVLKRGSSRSTWLRARKARSQLILGHRPSPDVAADLTTSCSAILSIPPVRPAGPGRALVLLPLGQSFIFSGICRVTCLYGQVEVLGFNISQGQPAQDVYSTYTHTRLTVTAVHYSVSEKSKKEMKREARTLLKSHLNRDDRRWLMKNFSPLCSVMMLEHLKTSTVNFITSHPGLSYVFVQEVPPFQINLEYFTLRSVGIRREKKKTGLRLTESAFSVMEELVSVSCEEVDGCPVILVCGSQDVGKSTFIRYLMNQLLNSIPCIDYLECDLGQTEFTPPGCVSLLNITEPVLGPPFTHQRTPQKMVYYGKTSCKDNFENYIEIIKYVFSSYKREAPLIVNTMGWVADKGLLLLVDLIRLLSPSHVVQFSSSRSKYMPNLTPDYVDDMDGLYTKSKSKVRNRGFHLAEFAEHLEFADEEKESPLVFPGYKLMSVKSEFVSRKTERNRESHNKILRDLAVLGYLGQLQPPVPKPLCPLHGLTPYQVPFNAVALRVTHADVAPTHILYAVNASWVGLCKILDDVRGYAHGPILLAQTPICDCLGFGICRGVDMEKRLYHILTPVPPEQLRLVNCLLVGAISIPQCVLKSQRGLEGTIPYVTTDYNFKLPGASEKIGAREIKETQREKVHPKPKLYRNTH
;
A
#
# COMPACT_ATOMS: atom_id res chain seq x y z
N MET A 1 12.14 56.10 -27.98
CA MET A 1 13.14 55.12 -27.49
C MET A 1 12.39 54.22 -26.50
N ALA A 2 11.56 53.28 -26.95
CA ALA A 2 11.87 52.04 -27.69
C ALA A 2 12.86 51.15 -26.91
N ASP A 3 12.32 50.12 -26.27
CA ASP A 3 12.71 48.70 -26.33
C ASP A 3 12.34 47.99 -25.02
N SER A 4 11.82 46.77 -24.96
CA SER A 4 10.90 45.99 -25.79
C SER A 4 10.55 44.77 -24.91
N VAL A 5 9.27 44.42 -24.87
CA VAL A 5 8.68 43.34 -24.09
C VAL A 5 9.09 41.99 -24.67
N LEU A 6 9.77 41.14 -23.89
CA LEU A 6 10.01 39.74 -24.24
C LEU A 6 8.92 38.85 -23.63
N VAL A 7 7.93 38.56 -24.46
CA VAL A 7 6.90 37.55 -24.28
C VAL A 7 7.56 36.16 -24.20
N LEU A 8 7.49 35.52 -23.04
CA LEU A 8 7.80 34.10 -22.87
C LEU A 8 6.75 33.27 -23.63
N LYS A 9 7.08 32.91 -24.88
CA LYS A 9 6.33 31.90 -25.64
C LYS A 9 6.30 30.59 -24.84
N ARG A 10 5.10 30.17 -24.46
CA ARG A 10 4.79 28.80 -24.03
C ARG A 10 5.27 27.83 -25.11
N GLY A 11 6.40 27.17 -24.85
CA GLY A 11 6.82 26.02 -25.64
C GLY A 11 5.88 24.86 -25.35
N SER A 12 5.19 24.37 -26.39
CA SER A 12 4.46 23.09 -26.37
C SER A 12 5.36 21.99 -25.80
N SER A 13 5.04 21.56 -24.58
CA SER A 13 5.65 20.41 -23.93
C SER A 13 5.18 19.14 -24.66
N ARG A 14 5.87 18.77 -25.74
CA ARG A 14 5.80 17.39 -26.26
C ARG A 14 6.21 16.44 -25.13
N SER A 15 5.31 15.51 -24.82
CA SER A 15 5.35 14.68 -23.62
C SER A 15 6.68 13.96 -23.41
N THR A 16 7.16 14.01 -22.16
CA THR A 16 8.35 13.30 -21.67
C THR A 16 8.21 11.78 -21.86
N TRP A 17 6.97 11.28 -21.88
CA TRP A 17 6.62 9.88 -22.10
C TRP A 17 6.91 9.40 -23.53
N LEU A 18 6.53 10.18 -24.56
CA LEU A 18 6.86 9.85 -25.96
C LEU A 18 8.36 9.98 -26.27
N ARG A 19 9.07 10.88 -25.57
CA ARG A 19 10.54 10.98 -25.70
C ARG A 19 11.28 9.83 -25.01
N ALA A 20 10.78 9.34 -23.87
CA ALA A 20 11.31 8.15 -23.21
C ALA A 20 11.05 6.87 -24.03
N ARG A 21 9.95 6.81 -24.79
CA ARG A 21 9.63 5.72 -25.75
C ARG A 21 10.65 5.55 -26.87
N LYS A 22 11.15 6.64 -27.48
CA LYS A 22 12.07 6.59 -28.65
C LYS A 22 13.52 6.20 -28.33
N ALA A 23 13.93 6.16 -27.06
CA ALA A 23 15.32 5.97 -26.66
C ALA A 23 15.68 4.51 -26.26
N ARG A 24 14.79 3.52 -26.48
CA ARG A 24 15.03 2.14 -26.05
C ARG A 24 15.44 1.21 -27.18
N SER A 25 16.50 0.45 -26.92
CA SER A 25 16.87 -0.78 -27.62
C SER A 25 15.76 -1.83 -27.49
N GLN A 26 15.53 -2.61 -28.54
CA GLN A 26 14.58 -3.72 -28.58
C GLN A 26 14.64 -4.57 -27.29
N LEU A 27 13.53 -4.61 -26.56
CA LEU A 27 13.34 -5.47 -25.39
C LEU A 27 13.11 -6.90 -25.88
N ILE A 28 14.06 -7.80 -25.59
CA ILE A 28 13.80 -9.24 -25.61
C ILE A 28 12.99 -9.54 -24.34
N LEU A 29 11.67 -9.69 -24.48
CA LEU A 29 10.89 -10.43 -23.49
C LEU A 29 11.60 -11.76 -23.28
N GLY A 30 11.95 -12.09 -22.04
CA GLY A 30 12.46 -13.40 -21.69
C GLY A 30 11.40 -14.45 -21.97
N HIS A 31 11.29 -14.90 -23.22
CA HIS A 31 10.61 -16.14 -23.56
C HIS A 31 11.25 -17.23 -22.71
N ARG A 32 10.46 -17.90 -21.87
CA ARG A 32 10.79 -19.30 -21.57
C ARG A 32 10.92 -20.01 -22.93
N PRO A 33 12.04 -20.68 -23.22
CA PRO A 33 12.13 -21.45 -24.45
C PRO A 33 10.98 -22.46 -24.49
N SER A 34 10.50 -22.75 -25.70
CA SER A 34 9.66 -23.92 -25.95
C SER A 34 10.32 -25.16 -25.32
N PRO A 35 9.53 -26.12 -24.80
CA PRO A 35 10.03 -27.26 -24.03
C PRO A 35 11.10 -28.09 -24.77
N ASP A 36 11.17 -28.01 -26.08
CA ASP A 36 12.11 -28.78 -26.91
C ASP A 36 13.53 -28.16 -26.97
N VAL A 37 13.70 -26.85 -26.74
CA VAL A 37 15.04 -26.22 -26.70
C VAL A 37 15.66 -26.26 -25.30
N ALA A 38 14.84 -26.48 -24.26
CA ALA A 38 15.31 -26.68 -22.89
C ALA A 38 15.96 -28.06 -22.67
N ALA A 39 15.76 -29.03 -23.57
CA ALA A 39 16.25 -30.40 -23.40
C ALA A 39 17.78 -30.53 -23.62
N ASP A 40 18.39 -29.74 -24.50
CA ASP A 40 19.80 -29.94 -24.88
C ASP A 40 20.83 -29.26 -23.96
N LEU A 41 20.40 -28.36 -23.07
CA LEU A 41 21.28 -27.74 -22.05
C LEU A 41 20.99 -28.22 -20.61
N THR A 42 19.91 -28.98 -20.39
CA THR A 42 19.54 -29.53 -19.09
C THR A 42 20.12 -30.93 -18.83
N THR A 43 20.69 -31.58 -19.85
CA THR A 43 21.23 -32.94 -19.77
C THR A 43 22.60 -33.07 -19.09
N SER A 44 23.21 -31.98 -18.58
CA SER A 44 24.52 -32.06 -17.89
C SER A 44 24.61 -31.46 -16.48
N CYS A 45 23.52 -31.03 -15.85
CA CYS A 45 23.55 -30.57 -14.43
C CYS A 45 22.20 -30.76 -13.71
N SER A 46 21.74 -32.00 -13.55
CA SER A 46 20.54 -32.35 -12.78
C SER A 46 20.81 -32.60 -11.28
N ALA A 47 21.77 -31.88 -10.69
CA ALA A 47 21.91 -31.81 -9.24
C ALA A 47 21.26 -30.49 -8.76
N ILE A 48 20.15 -30.58 -8.01
CA ILE A 48 19.59 -29.44 -7.30
C ILE A 48 20.67 -28.91 -6.34
N LEU A 49 21.36 -27.84 -6.73
CA LEU A 49 22.39 -27.24 -5.90
C LEU A 49 21.74 -26.70 -4.62
N SER A 50 22.09 -27.29 -3.49
CA SER A 50 21.68 -26.80 -2.18
C SER A 50 22.18 -25.37 -1.99
N ILE A 51 21.35 -24.50 -1.41
CA ILE A 51 21.73 -23.12 -1.09
C ILE A 51 22.94 -23.18 -0.12
N PRO A 52 24.11 -22.62 -0.48
CA PRO A 52 25.26 -22.56 0.41
C PRO A 52 24.90 -21.88 1.75
N PRO A 53 25.60 -22.22 2.85
CA PRO A 53 25.31 -21.61 4.14
C PRO A 53 25.52 -20.10 4.08
N VAL A 54 24.67 -19.36 4.80
CA VAL A 54 24.76 -17.90 4.91
C VAL A 54 26.09 -17.52 5.57
N ARG A 55 26.77 -16.51 5.02
CA ARG A 55 28.08 -16.06 5.51
C ARG A 55 27.98 -14.67 6.15
N PRO A 56 28.46 -14.45 7.38
CA PRO A 56 28.55 -13.11 7.96
C PRO A 56 29.55 -12.24 7.18
N ALA A 57 29.20 -10.98 6.91
CA ALA A 57 30.01 -10.03 6.14
C ALA A 57 30.27 -8.73 6.93
N GLY A 58 30.42 -8.86 8.25
CA GLY A 58 30.57 -7.78 9.22
C GLY A 58 29.31 -7.56 10.08
N PRO A 59 29.33 -6.56 10.98
CA PRO A 59 28.22 -6.31 11.90
C PRO A 59 26.91 -6.02 11.16
N GLY A 60 25.86 -6.79 11.47
CA GLY A 60 24.53 -6.60 10.89
C GLY A 60 24.44 -6.87 9.39
N ARG A 61 25.40 -7.60 8.81
CA ARG A 61 25.44 -7.92 7.38
C ARG A 61 25.65 -9.40 7.12
N ALA A 62 24.94 -9.93 6.13
CA ALA A 62 25.02 -11.31 5.72
C ALA A 62 25.04 -11.45 4.19
N LEU A 63 25.88 -12.36 3.70
CA LEU A 63 25.94 -12.76 2.30
C LEU A 63 25.16 -14.05 2.09
N VAL A 64 24.37 -14.06 1.02
CA VAL A 64 23.65 -15.25 0.54
C VAL A 64 23.96 -15.47 -0.93
N LEU A 65 24.43 -16.66 -1.25
CA LEU A 65 24.54 -17.14 -2.63
C LEU A 65 23.28 -17.94 -2.93
N LEU A 66 22.55 -17.53 -3.96
CA LEU A 66 21.29 -18.15 -4.33
C LEU A 66 21.39 -18.70 -5.76
N PRO A 67 21.49 -20.03 -5.94
CA PRO A 67 21.48 -20.65 -7.27
C PRO A 67 20.17 -20.36 -8.02
N LEU A 68 20.22 -20.25 -9.35
CA LEU A 68 19.05 -20.03 -10.20
C LEU A 68 17.89 -20.99 -9.87
N GLY A 69 16.68 -20.44 -9.73
CA GLY A 69 15.48 -21.20 -9.38
C GLY A 69 15.37 -21.57 -7.90
N GLN A 70 16.38 -21.28 -7.06
CA GLN A 70 16.26 -21.41 -5.62
C GLN A 70 15.65 -20.17 -4.97
N SER A 71 15.01 -20.39 -3.83
CA SER A 71 14.33 -19.36 -3.05
C SER A 71 14.79 -19.33 -1.60
N PHE A 72 14.97 -18.12 -1.08
CA PHE A 72 15.26 -17.82 0.32
C PHE A 72 14.04 -17.15 0.95
N ILE A 73 13.38 -17.85 1.88
CA ILE A 73 12.18 -17.36 2.56
C ILE A 73 12.58 -16.94 3.96
N PHE A 74 12.13 -15.76 4.37
CA PHE A 74 12.54 -15.19 5.64
C PHE A 74 11.40 -14.43 6.32
N SER A 75 11.56 -14.19 7.61
CA SER A 75 10.77 -13.31 8.45
C SER A 75 11.66 -12.18 8.98
N GLY A 76 11.06 -11.04 9.30
CA GLY A 76 11.78 -9.85 9.73
C GLY A 76 11.95 -8.83 8.62
N ILE A 77 12.81 -7.84 8.86
CA ILE A 77 13.06 -6.74 7.95
C ILE A 77 14.55 -6.65 7.65
N CYS A 78 14.88 -6.33 6.41
CA CYS A 78 16.26 -6.12 6.00
C CYS A 78 16.31 -5.27 4.74
N ARG A 79 17.50 -4.74 4.47
CA ARG A 79 17.83 -4.15 3.18
C ARG A 79 18.51 -5.21 2.31
N VAL A 80 18.08 -5.31 1.06
CA VAL A 80 18.54 -6.30 0.08
C VAL A 80 19.29 -5.57 -1.03
N THR A 81 20.54 -5.97 -1.28
CA THR A 81 21.36 -5.47 -2.37
C THR A 81 21.80 -6.65 -3.23
N CYS A 82 21.48 -6.64 -4.52
CA CYS A 82 22.01 -7.63 -5.46
C CYS A 82 23.42 -7.20 -5.91
N LEU A 83 24.44 -7.92 -5.46
CA LEU A 83 25.84 -7.62 -5.80
C LEU A 83 26.26 -8.23 -7.14
N TYR A 84 25.60 -9.31 -7.55
CA TYR A 84 25.85 -10.01 -8.82
C TYR A 84 24.62 -10.84 -9.20
N GLY A 85 24.28 -10.85 -10.49
CA GLY A 85 23.10 -11.54 -11.01
C GLY A 85 21.82 -10.75 -10.78
N GLN A 86 20.72 -11.47 -10.50
CA GLN A 86 19.39 -10.89 -10.31
C GLN A 86 18.55 -11.74 -9.34
N VAL A 87 17.78 -11.07 -8.50
CA VAL A 87 16.82 -11.72 -7.60
C VAL A 87 15.46 -11.05 -7.69
N GLU A 88 14.40 -11.81 -7.48
CA GLU A 88 13.02 -11.31 -7.47
C GLU A 88 12.46 -11.33 -6.05
N VAL A 89 11.79 -10.25 -5.65
CA VAL A 89 11.02 -10.13 -4.40
C VAL A 89 9.65 -9.55 -4.71
N LEU A 90 8.57 -10.28 -4.38
CA LEU A 90 7.19 -9.87 -4.68
C LEU A 90 6.98 -9.43 -6.14
N GLY A 91 7.64 -10.09 -7.09
CA GLY A 91 7.56 -9.77 -8.51
C GLY A 91 8.45 -8.62 -8.99
N PHE A 92 9.19 -7.95 -8.12
CA PHE A 92 10.16 -6.92 -8.52
C PHE A 92 11.56 -7.52 -8.64
N ASN A 93 12.25 -7.20 -9.73
CA ASN A 93 13.60 -7.65 -10.02
C ASN A 93 14.64 -6.67 -9.46
N ILE A 94 15.43 -7.15 -8.50
CA ILE A 94 16.61 -6.47 -7.96
C ILE A 94 17.84 -7.02 -8.67
N SER A 95 18.40 -6.21 -9.56
CA SER A 95 19.55 -6.56 -10.40
C SER A 95 20.83 -5.92 -9.90
N GLN A 96 21.97 -6.45 -10.35
CA GLN A 96 23.27 -5.84 -10.10
C GLN A 96 23.29 -4.35 -10.51
N GLY A 97 23.81 -3.49 -9.62
CA GLY A 97 24.00 -2.06 -9.87
C GLY A 97 22.78 -1.20 -9.54
N GLN A 98 21.63 -1.81 -9.23
CA GLN A 98 20.48 -1.09 -8.69
C GLN A 98 20.69 -0.70 -7.22
N PRO A 99 20.02 0.36 -6.75
CA PRO A 99 20.07 0.73 -5.34
C PRO A 99 19.47 -0.37 -4.46
N ALA A 100 19.98 -0.44 -3.24
CA ALA A 100 19.52 -1.36 -2.22
C ALA A 100 18.03 -1.13 -1.92
N GLN A 101 17.28 -2.21 -1.71
CA GLN A 101 15.83 -2.18 -1.50
C GLN A 101 15.48 -2.58 -0.07
N ASP A 102 14.61 -1.81 0.57
CA ASP A 102 14.11 -2.14 1.91
C ASP A 102 12.94 -3.14 1.79
N VAL A 103 13.05 -4.28 2.47
CA VAL A 103 12.10 -5.40 2.34
C VAL A 103 11.53 -5.77 3.71
N TYR A 104 10.19 -5.88 3.78
CA TYR A 104 9.45 -6.00 5.04
C TYR A 104 8.65 -7.31 5.12
N SER A 105 9.25 -8.39 5.63
CA SER A 105 8.60 -9.69 5.86
C SER A 105 8.01 -9.79 7.27
N THR A 106 7.06 -8.91 7.57
CA THR A 106 6.46 -8.75 8.90
C THR A 106 5.56 -9.93 9.29
N TYR A 107 5.18 -10.01 10.56
CA TYR A 107 4.34 -11.08 11.12
C TYR A 107 2.84 -10.89 10.88
N THR A 108 2.45 -9.73 10.34
CA THR A 108 1.06 -9.41 10.02
C THR A 108 0.63 -9.95 8.65
N HIS A 109 1.60 -10.30 7.79
CA HIS A 109 1.38 -10.76 6.41
C HIS A 109 2.16 -12.06 6.13
N THR A 110 1.96 -12.61 4.95
CA THR A 110 2.70 -13.79 4.48
C THR A 110 4.20 -13.49 4.36
N ARG A 111 5.03 -14.51 4.60
CA ARG A 111 6.49 -14.37 4.49
C ARG A 111 6.91 -14.08 3.07
N LEU A 112 7.85 -13.15 2.95
CA LEU A 112 8.46 -12.83 1.68
C LEU A 112 9.49 -13.87 1.29
N THR A 113 9.63 -14.01 -0.01
CA THR A 113 10.51 -14.94 -0.70
C THR A 113 11.42 -14.12 -1.59
N VAL A 114 12.73 -14.33 -1.48
CA VAL A 114 13.70 -13.88 -2.48
C VAL A 114 14.02 -15.06 -3.38
N THR A 115 13.79 -14.94 -4.68
CA THR A 115 14.06 -16.02 -5.65
C THR A 115 15.16 -15.58 -6.61
N ALA A 116 16.15 -16.42 -6.87
CA ALA A 116 17.12 -16.15 -7.92
C ALA A 116 16.47 -16.42 -9.27
N VAL A 117 16.42 -15.38 -10.11
CA VAL A 117 15.81 -15.42 -11.44
C VAL A 117 16.88 -15.34 -12.52
N HIS A 118 16.50 -15.68 -13.75
CA HIS A 118 17.42 -15.59 -14.87
C HIS A 118 17.76 -14.11 -15.12
N TYR A 119 19.02 -13.86 -15.43
CA TYR A 119 19.51 -12.54 -15.84
C TYR A 119 20.23 -12.71 -17.17
N SER A 120 20.37 -11.64 -17.95
CA SER A 120 21.07 -11.71 -19.25
C SER A 120 22.52 -12.12 -19.03
N VAL A 121 22.82 -13.39 -19.26
CA VAL A 121 24.18 -13.91 -19.31
C VAL A 121 24.68 -13.61 -20.72
N SER A 122 25.48 -12.56 -20.89
CA SER A 122 26.29 -12.38 -22.10
C SER A 122 27.03 -13.68 -22.43
N GLU A 123 27.43 -13.91 -23.70
CA GLU A 123 28.25 -15.06 -24.17
C GLU A 123 29.67 -15.17 -23.54
N LYS A 124 29.80 -14.85 -22.25
CA LYS A 124 31.01 -14.91 -21.46
C LYS A 124 31.24 -16.35 -21.03
N SER A 125 32.49 -16.79 -21.15
CA SER A 125 32.94 -18.05 -20.58
C SER A 125 32.79 -18.06 -19.04
N LYS A 126 32.68 -19.26 -18.45
CA LYS A 126 32.65 -19.42 -16.97
C LYS A 126 33.83 -18.74 -16.27
N LYS A 127 35.00 -18.65 -16.92
CA LYS A 127 36.19 -17.98 -16.39
C LYS A 127 36.02 -16.46 -16.33
N GLU A 128 35.44 -15.88 -17.38
CA GLU A 128 35.18 -14.44 -17.47
C GLU A 128 34.14 -14.00 -16.46
N MET A 129 33.04 -14.75 -16.32
CA MET A 129 32.02 -14.49 -15.30
C MET A 129 32.60 -14.52 -13.88
N LYS A 130 33.48 -15.49 -13.58
CA LYS A 130 34.19 -15.53 -12.30
C LYS A 130 35.12 -14.33 -12.09
N ARG A 131 35.78 -13.84 -13.14
CA ARG A 131 36.66 -12.66 -13.07
C ARG A 131 35.85 -11.37 -12.85
N GLU A 132 34.73 -11.24 -13.54
CA GLU A 132 33.79 -10.13 -13.39
C GLU A 132 33.20 -10.09 -11.98
N ALA A 133 32.62 -11.19 -11.50
CA ALA A 133 32.10 -11.30 -10.14
C ALA A 133 33.17 -10.92 -9.09
N ARG A 134 34.41 -11.41 -9.23
CA ARG A 134 35.52 -11.03 -8.34
C ARG A 134 35.80 -9.53 -8.31
N THR A 135 35.66 -8.87 -9.47
CA THR A 135 35.92 -7.43 -9.61
C THR A 135 34.82 -6.63 -8.95
N LEU A 136 33.55 -6.97 -9.22
CA LEU A 136 32.38 -6.31 -8.64
C LEU A 136 32.29 -6.46 -7.12
N LEU A 137 32.66 -7.64 -6.61
CA LEU A 137 32.64 -7.93 -5.18
C LEU A 137 33.80 -7.28 -4.42
N LYS A 138 34.82 -6.75 -5.11
CA LYS A 138 36.01 -6.17 -4.46
C LYS A 138 35.69 -4.92 -3.65
N SER A 139 34.76 -4.09 -4.11
CA SER A 139 34.34 -2.87 -3.41
C SER A 139 33.45 -3.15 -2.20
N HIS A 140 32.77 -4.30 -2.18
CA HIS A 140 31.78 -4.63 -1.16
C HIS A 140 32.32 -5.55 -0.05
N LEU A 141 33.29 -6.42 -0.39
CA LEU A 141 33.73 -7.52 0.47
C LEU A 141 35.23 -7.50 0.79
N ASN A 142 35.56 -7.84 2.04
CA ASN A 142 36.94 -8.10 2.45
C ASN A 142 37.52 -9.33 1.72
N ARG A 143 38.84 -9.55 1.88
CA ARG A 143 39.56 -10.61 1.17
C ARG A 143 39.07 -12.01 1.52
N ASP A 144 38.66 -12.25 2.77
CA ASP A 144 38.32 -13.57 3.27
C ASP A 144 36.91 -13.99 2.84
N ASP A 145 35.95 -13.08 2.94
CA ASP A 145 34.58 -13.32 2.48
C ASP A 145 34.53 -13.50 0.96
N ARG A 146 35.36 -12.76 0.22
CA ARG A 146 35.50 -12.96 -1.23
C ARG A 146 36.11 -14.32 -1.58
N ARG A 147 37.14 -14.77 -0.85
CA ARG A 147 37.73 -16.12 -1.04
C ARG A 147 36.70 -17.20 -0.78
N TRP A 148 35.95 -17.08 0.31
CA TRP A 148 34.87 -18.01 0.65
C TRP A 148 33.77 -18.02 -0.41
N LEU A 149 33.31 -16.85 -0.85
CA LEU A 149 32.27 -16.72 -1.87
C LEU A 149 32.71 -17.36 -3.18
N MET A 150 33.92 -17.07 -3.65
CA MET A 150 34.41 -17.61 -4.93
C MET A 150 34.66 -19.12 -4.88
N LYS A 151 34.83 -19.72 -3.70
CA LYS A 151 34.87 -21.19 -3.53
C LYS A 151 33.50 -21.82 -3.78
N ASN A 152 32.42 -21.11 -3.45
CA ASN A 152 31.04 -21.61 -3.56
C ASN A 152 30.28 -21.04 -4.79
N PHE A 153 30.90 -20.13 -5.54
CA PHE A 153 30.29 -19.41 -6.65
C PHE A 153 30.08 -20.31 -7.88
N SER A 154 28.88 -20.25 -8.44
CA SER A 154 28.56 -20.77 -9.78
C SER A 154 28.08 -19.63 -10.70
N PRO A 155 28.31 -19.73 -12.03
CA PRO A 155 27.85 -18.71 -12.98
C PRO A 155 26.34 -18.44 -12.94
N LEU A 156 25.52 -19.42 -12.59
CA LEU A 156 24.06 -19.28 -12.48
C LEU A 156 23.60 -18.93 -11.06
N CYS A 157 24.48 -18.45 -10.18
CA CYS A 157 24.08 -17.97 -8.86
C CYS A 157 23.99 -16.44 -8.82
N SER A 158 23.02 -15.96 -8.07
CA SER A 158 22.92 -14.56 -7.68
C SER A 158 23.57 -14.39 -6.30
N VAL A 159 24.31 -13.29 -6.14
CA VAL A 159 24.92 -12.91 -4.86
C VAL A 159 24.12 -11.74 -4.29
N MET A 160 23.52 -11.94 -3.13
CA MET A 160 22.84 -10.87 -2.41
C MET A 160 23.52 -10.56 -1.07
N MET A 161 23.60 -9.28 -0.77
CA MET A 161 23.93 -8.75 0.54
C MET A 161 22.63 -8.40 1.27
N LEU A 162 22.51 -8.87 2.51
CA LEU A 162 21.43 -8.55 3.43
C LEU A 162 21.99 -7.68 4.55
N GLU A 163 21.37 -6.54 4.79
CA GLU A 163 21.83 -5.57 5.79
C GLU A 163 20.72 -5.23 6.78
N HIS A 164 21.12 -4.97 8.02
CA HIS A 164 20.19 -4.59 9.06
C HIS A 164 19.49 -3.27 8.73
N LEU A 165 18.16 -3.30 8.71
CA LEU A 165 17.34 -2.14 8.37
C LEU A 165 16.87 -1.44 9.64
N LYS A 166 17.15 -0.13 9.72
CA LYS A 166 16.60 0.78 10.72
C LYS A 166 15.92 1.96 10.02
N THR A 167 14.64 2.15 10.29
CA THR A 167 13.89 3.33 9.83
C THR A 167 13.17 3.97 11.01
N SER A 168 12.94 5.28 10.93
CA SER A 168 12.25 6.01 12.01
C SER A 168 10.84 5.50 12.24
N THR A 169 10.12 5.14 11.18
CA THR A 169 8.79 4.53 11.25
C THR A 169 8.80 3.17 11.95
N VAL A 170 9.75 2.28 11.64
CA VAL A 170 9.89 0.99 12.32
C VAL A 170 10.21 1.20 13.80
N ASN A 171 11.18 2.06 14.12
CA ASN A 171 11.54 2.39 15.50
C ASN A 171 10.34 2.95 16.27
N PHE A 172 9.55 3.83 15.62
CA PHE A 172 8.33 4.39 16.19
C PHE A 172 7.30 3.33 16.52
N ILE A 173 6.95 2.46 15.56
CA ILE A 173 5.97 1.40 15.78
C ILE A 173 6.46 0.45 16.89
N THR A 174 7.72 0.01 16.84
CA THR A 174 8.31 -0.89 17.84
C THR A 174 8.48 -0.28 19.23
N SER A 175 8.49 1.05 19.36
CA SER A 175 8.57 1.73 20.65
C SER A 175 7.31 1.55 21.52
N HIS A 176 6.18 1.23 20.88
CA HIS A 176 4.91 0.99 21.56
C HIS A 176 4.85 -0.43 22.13
N PRO A 177 4.39 -0.61 23.38
CA PRO A 177 4.29 -1.91 24.02
C PRO A 177 3.49 -2.92 23.18
N GLY A 178 4.06 -4.13 23.00
CA GLY A 178 3.43 -5.23 22.27
C GLY A 178 3.54 -5.17 20.74
N LEU A 179 4.03 -4.06 20.15
CA LEU A 179 4.16 -3.93 18.69
C LEU A 179 5.54 -4.35 18.14
N SER A 180 6.52 -4.67 19.01
CA SER A 180 7.80 -5.24 18.59
C SER A 180 7.63 -6.53 17.77
N TYR A 181 6.64 -7.35 18.13
CA TYR A 181 6.29 -8.61 17.46
C TYR A 181 5.82 -8.45 16.02
N VAL A 182 5.48 -7.25 15.58
CA VAL A 182 5.15 -6.97 14.17
C VAL A 182 6.35 -7.25 13.28
N PHE A 183 7.56 -6.93 13.74
CA PHE A 183 8.79 -7.03 12.96
C PHE A 183 9.70 -8.17 13.41
N VAL A 184 9.75 -8.49 14.71
CA VAL A 184 10.70 -9.47 15.26
C VAL A 184 9.98 -10.51 16.10
N GLN A 185 10.16 -11.80 15.81
CA GLN A 185 9.72 -12.86 16.72
C GLN A 185 10.85 -13.25 17.67
N GLU A 186 10.56 -13.12 18.95
CA GLU A 186 11.51 -13.42 20.02
C GLU A 186 11.58 -14.91 20.35
N VAL A 187 10.65 -15.72 19.83
CA VAL A 187 10.65 -17.18 20.04
C VAL A 187 11.83 -17.81 19.32
N PRO A 188 12.81 -18.39 20.05
CA PRO A 188 13.95 -19.06 19.43
C PRO A 188 13.48 -20.27 18.62
N PRO A 189 14.11 -20.56 17.47
CA PRO A 189 13.88 -21.83 16.79
C PRO A 189 14.42 -23.00 17.63
N PHE A 190 13.90 -24.19 17.38
CA PHE A 190 14.37 -25.44 18.02
C PHE A 190 15.84 -25.76 17.72
N GLN A 191 16.42 -25.22 16.63
CA GLN A 191 17.82 -25.39 16.26
C GLN A 191 18.48 -24.03 16.13
N ILE A 192 19.49 -23.79 16.96
CA ILE A 192 20.32 -22.58 16.97
C ILE A 192 21.66 -22.95 16.35
N ASN A 193 22.01 -22.34 15.21
CA ASN A 193 23.27 -22.56 14.50
C ASN A 193 23.93 -21.21 14.10
N LEU A 194 25.11 -21.27 13.47
CA LEU A 194 25.83 -20.06 13.03
C LEU A 194 25.01 -19.21 12.04
N GLU A 195 24.27 -19.85 11.14
CA GLU A 195 23.36 -19.17 10.20
C GLU A 195 22.28 -18.38 10.95
N TYR A 196 21.69 -18.95 12.00
CA TYR A 196 20.71 -18.26 12.83
C TYR A 196 21.28 -17.00 13.48
N PHE A 197 22.48 -17.06 14.08
CA PHE A 197 23.11 -15.86 14.66
C PHE A 197 23.44 -14.81 13.61
N THR A 198 23.90 -15.24 12.43
CA THR A 198 24.21 -14.35 11.31
C THR A 198 22.96 -13.61 10.84
N LEU A 199 21.88 -14.33 10.57
CA LEU A 199 20.60 -13.75 10.14
C LEU A 199 19.96 -12.90 11.23
N ARG A 200 20.04 -13.33 12.50
CA ARG A 200 19.55 -12.55 13.64
C ARG A 200 20.29 -11.21 13.78
N SER A 201 21.58 -11.16 13.47
CA SER A 201 22.34 -9.89 13.46
C SER A 201 21.84 -8.90 12.40
N VAL A 202 21.31 -9.41 11.28
CA VAL A 202 20.63 -8.61 10.24
C VAL A 202 19.22 -8.22 10.69
N GLY A 203 18.61 -8.94 11.64
CA GLY A 203 17.22 -8.72 12.08
C GLY A 203 16.19 -9.59 11.36
N ILE A 204 16.65 -10.67 10.71
CA ILE A 204 15.79 -11.61 9.99
C ILE A 204 15.98 -13.04 10.50
N ARG A 205 15.05 -13.91 10.11
CA ARG A 205 15.11 -15.34 10.39
C ARG A 205 14.70 -16.12 9.16
N ARG A 206 15.42 -17.20 8.85
CA ARG A 206 15.06 -18.13 7.76
C ARG A 206 13.81 -18.92 8.12
N GLU A 207 12.91 -19.07 7.15
CA GLU A 207 11.65 -19.78 7.33
C GLU A 207 11.52 -20.97 6.37
N LYS A 208 10.57 -21.86 6.66
CA LYS A 208 10.34 -23.08 5.87
C LYS A 208 9.70 -22.75 4.51
N LYS A 209 9.98 -23.55 3.49
CA LYS A 209 9.42 -23.36 2.13
C LYS A 209 7.88 -23.20 2.08
N LYS A 210 7.17 -23.88 2.97
CA LYS A 210 5.70 -23.85 3.02
C LYS A 210 5.07 -22.56 3.56
N THR A 211 5.86 -21.65 4.14
CA THR A 211 5.34 -20.41 4.76
C THR A 211 5.47 -19.19 3.86
N GLY A 212 6.14 -19.30 2.73
CA GLY A 212 6.31 -18.22 1.76
C GLY A 212 5.02 -17.91 0.99
N LEU A 213 5.02 -16.77 0.31
CA LEU A 213 3.94 -16.40 -0.60
C LEU A 213 3.82 -17.40 -1.75
N ARG A 214 2.59 -17.72 -2.13
CA ARG A 214 2.25 -18.54 -3.29
C ARG A 214 1.22 -17.79 -4.11
N LEU A 215 1.28 -17.91 -5.42
CA LEU A 215 0.23 -17.48 -6.34
C LEU A 215 -0.31 -18.73 -7.06
N THR A 216 -1.58 -18.72 -7.43
CA THR A 216 -2.18 -19.81 -8.21
C THR A 216 -1.74 -19.70 -9.68
N GLU A 217 -1.79 -20.80 -10.42
CA GLU A 217 -1.46 -20.82 -11.85
C GLU A 217 -2.31 -19.81 -12.64
N SER A 218 -3.62 -19.73 -12.34
CA SER A 218 -4.51 -18.72 -12.91
C SER A 218 -4.07 -17.28 -12.61
N ALA A 219 -3.51 -17.02 -11.42
CA ALA A 219 -3.01 -15.69 -11.08
C ALA A 219 -1.74 -15.35 -11.88
N PHE A 220 -0.83 -16.31 -12.07
CA PHE A 220 0.35 -16.11 -12.90
C PHE A 220 -0.01 -15.87 -14.38
N SER A 221 -0.90 -16.69 -14.95
CA SER A 221 -1.32 -16.54 -16.35
C SER A 221 -1.96 -15.17 -16.61
N VAL A 222 -2.89 -14.73 -15.76
CA VAL A 222 -3.52 -13.40 -15.88
C VAL A 222 -2.47 -12.29 -15.74
N MET A 223 -1.50 -12.46 -14.85
CA MET A 223 -0.46 -11.47 -14.62
C MET A 223 0.51 -11.33 -15.80
N GLU A 224 0.94 -12.45 -16.39
CA GLU A 224 1.77 -12.46 -17.61
C GLU A 224 1.05 -11.73 -18.75
N GLU A 225 -0.24 -11.99 -18.94
CA GLU A 225 -1.04 -11.32 -19.95
C GLU A 225 -1.15 -9.80 -19.70
N LEU A 226 -1.46 -9.38 -18.47
CA LEU A 226 -1.56 -7.96 -18.12
C LEU A 226 -0.24 -7.22 -18.27
N VAL A 227 0.88 -7.87 -17.96
CA VAL A 227 2.23 -7.30 -18.16
C VAL A 227 2.51 -7.14 -19.65
N SER A 228 2.18 -8.15 -20.48
CA SER A 228 2.32 -8.06 -21.95
C SER A 228 1.53 -6.87 -22.49
N VAL A 229 0.23 -6.81 -22.21
CA VAL A 229 -0.66 -5.76 -22.72
C VAL A 229 -0.26 -4.37 -22.24
N SER A 230 0.27 -4.24 -21.01
CA SER A 230 0.73 -2.94 -20.49
C SER A 230 2.08 -2.50 -21.07
N CYS A 231 2.86 -3.42 -21.64
CA CYS A 231 4.14 -3.13 -22.28
C CYS A 231 4.02 -2.98 -23.80
N GLU A 232 2.96 -3.50 -24.41
CA GLU A 232 2.70 -3.38 -25.84
C GLU A 232 2.38 -1.93 -26.26
N GLU A 233 2.83 -1.54 -27.46
CA GLU A 233 2.58 -0.22 -28.03
C GLU A 233 1.21 -0.16 -28.74
N VAL A 234 0.13 -0.48 -28.01
CA VAL A 234 -1.24 -0.33 -28.52
C VAL A 234 -1.77 1.07 -28.14
N ASP A 235 -2.74 1.59 -28.91
CA ASP A 235 -3.39 2.88 -28.66
C ASP A 235 -4.09 2.92 -27.29
N GLY A 236 -3.40 3.43 -26.28
CA GLY A 236 -3.95 3.77 -24.96
C GLY A 236 -3.28 3.04 -23.77
N CYS A 237 -3.43 3.62 -22.58
CA CYS A 237 -2.99 2.99 -21.34
C CYS A 237 -4.10 2.09 -20.76
N PRO A 238 -3.82 0.81 -20.44
CA PRO A 238 -4.85 -0.08 -19.92
C PRO A 238 -5.35 0.40 -18.56
N VAL A 239 -6.66 0.24 -18.34
CA VAL A 239 -7.31 0.45 -17.05
C VAL A 239 -7.75 -0.91 -16.53
N ILE A 240 -7.09 -1.37 -15.46
CA ILE A 240 -7.19 -2.71 -14.91
C ILE A 240 -7.94 -2.63 -13.59
N LEU A 241 -9.20 -3.04 -13.58
CA LEU A 241 -10.02 -3.09 -12.37
C LEU A 241 -9.95 -4.47 -11.72
N VAL A 242 -9.55 -4.53 -10.45
CA VAL A 242 -9.44 -5.79 -9.70
C VAL A 242 -10.56 -5.89 -8.68
N CYS A 243 -11.41 -6.92 -8.83
CA CYS A 243 -12.58 -7.13 -7.98
C CYS A 243 -12.69 -8.58 -7.46
N GLY A 244 -13.57 -8.80 -6.49
CA GLY A 244 -13.79 -10.10 -5.85
C GLY A 244 -14.03 -9.99 -4.34
N SER A 245 -14.45 -11.09 -3.72
CA SER A 245 -14.80 -11.15 -2.28
C SER A 245 -13.68 -10.65 -1.36
N GLN A 246 -14.00 -10.38 -0.10
CA GLN A 246 -12.98 -10.09 0.90
C GLN A 246 -12.05 -11.31 1.14
N ASP A 247 -10.78 -11.04 1.43
CA ASP A 247 -9.74 -12.04 1.78
C ASP A 247 -9.42 -13.09 0.69
N VAL A 248 -9.74 -12.82 -0.59
CA VAL A 248 -9.39 -13.69 -1.73
C VAL A 248 -8.00 -13.44 -2.32
N GLY A 249 -7.27 -12.42 -1.85
CA GLY A 249 -5.90 -12.12 -2.30
C GLY A 249 -5.73 -10.93 -3.26
N LYS A 250 -6.76 -10.10 -3.47
CA LYS A 250 -6.71 -8.92 -4.36
C LYS A 250 -5.49 -8.02 -4.12
N SER A 251 -5.31 -7.52 -2.89
CA SER A 251 -4.19 -6.63 -2.54
C SER A 251 -2.81 -7.28 -2.70
N THR A 252 -2.73 -8.61 -2.61
CA THR A 252 -1.49 -9.35 -2.88
C THR A 252 -1.20 -9.41 -4.37
N PHE A 253 -2.22 -9.71 -5.19
CA PHE A 253 -2.12 -9.71 -6.64
C PHE A 253 -1.75 -8.32 -7.18
N ILE A 254 -2.43 -7.27 -6.69
CA ILE A 254 -2.17 -5.88 -7.08
C ILE A 254 -0.72 -5.48 -6.78
N ARG A 255 -0.20 -5.76 -5.57
CA ARG A 255 1.20 -5.46 -5.23
C ARG A 255 2.19 -6.20 -6.13
N TYR A 256 1.92 -7.47 -6.42
CA TYR A 256 2.79 -8.24 -7.32
C TYR A 256 2.71 -7.71 -8.76
N LEU A 257 1.51 -7.36 -9.26
CA LEU A 257 1.33 -6.79 -10.59
C LEU A 257 2.04 -5.43 -10.71
N MET A 258 1.89 -4.53 -9.73
CA MET A 258 2.61 -3.26 -9.69
C MET A 258 4.12 -3.48 -9.79
N ASN A 259 4.66 -4.39 -8.98
CA ASN A 259 6.07 -4.71 -8.97
C ASN A 259 6.56 -5.33 -10.30
N GLN A 260 5.78 -6.21 -10.92
CA GLN A 260 6.10 -6.80 -12.22
C GLN A 260 6.14 -5.75 -13.32
N LEU A 261 5.15 -4.86 -13.35
CA LEU A 261 5.09 -3.75 -14.30
C LEU A 261 6.26 -2.79 -14.12
N LEU A 262 6.62 -2.43 -12.88
CA LEU A 262 7.76 -1.55 -12.60
C LEU A 262 9.13 -2.11 -13.03
N ASN A 263 9.22 -3.39 -13.40
CA ASN A 263 10.42 -3.93 -14.04
C ASN A 263 10.61 -3.40 -15.48
N SER A 264 9.52 -3.03 -16.16
CA SER A 264 9.50 -2.71 -17.59
C SER A 264 9.09 -1.27 -17.88
N ILE A 265 8.18 -0.71 -17.07
CA ILE A 265 7.65 0.65 -17.23
C ILE A 265 8.05 1.56 -16.05
N PRO A 266 8.24 2.87 -16.29
CA PRO A 266 8.80 3.78 -15.30
C PRO A 266 7.83 4.15 -14.17
N CYS A 267 6.53 4.10 -14.43
CA CYS A 267 5.50 4.44 -13.46
C CYS A 267 4.16 3.78 -13.79
N ILE A 268 3.29 3.70 -12.79
CA ILE A 268 1.93 3.14 -12.87
C ILE A 268 1.01 4.06 -12.07
N ASP A 269 -0.20 4.30 -12.54
CA ASP A 269 -1.21 4.98 -11.72
C ASP A 269 -2.02 3.94 -10.93
N TYR A 270 -2.36 4.29 -9.69
CA TYR A 270 -3.08 3.42 -8.77
C TYR A 270 -4.25 4.16 -8.15
N LEU A 271 -5.47 3.64 -8.35
CA LEU A 271 -6.70 4.14 -7.77
C LEU A 271 -7.18 3.21 -6.67
N GLU A 272 -7.16 3.69 -5.44
CA GLU A 272 -7.69 3.01 -4.27
C GLU A 272 -9.16 3.38 -4.04
N CYS A 273 -10.04 2.39 -4.12
CA CYS A 273 -11.46 2.54 -3.80
C CYS A 273 -11.86 1.75 -2.53
N ASP A 274 -10.98 0.95 -1.92
CA ASP A 274 -11.26 0.26 -0.65
C ASP A 274 -10.99 1.17 0.56
N LEU A 275 -12.08 1.71 1.14
CA LEU A 275 -12.04 2.56 2.32
C LEU A 275 -11.50 1.86 3.59
N GLY A 276 -11.56 0.53 3.65
CA GLY A 276 -11.29 -0.23 4.87
C GLY A 276 -9.84 -0.67 5.02
N GLN A 277 -9.22 -1.11 3.93
CA GLN A 277 -7.83 -1.58 3.88
C GLN A 277 -7.11 -0.93 2.70
N THR A 278 -6.80 0.35 2.87
CA THR A 278 -6.11 1.18 1.88
C THR A 278 -4.66 0.75 1.70
N GLU A 279 -4.18 0.83 0.47
CA GLU A 279 -2.75 0.85 0.14
C GLU A 279 -2.24 2.30 0.10
N PHE A 280 -1.01 2.56 0.55
CA PHE A 280 -0.32 3.87 0.55
C PHE A 280 -0.89 5.00 1.44
N THR A 281 -2.17 4.99 1.81
CA THR A 281 -2.78 6.03 2.66
C THR A 281 -3.35 5.44 3.96
N PRO A 282 -3.64 6.28 4.97
CA PRO A 282 -4.49 5.89 6.10
C PRO A 282 -5.90 5.46 5.63
N PRO A 283 -6.65 4.71 6.47
CA PRO A 283 -7.97 4.20 6.13
C PRO A 283 -9.00 5.32 5.97
N GLY A 284 -10.08 5.02 5.26
CA GLY A 284 -11.20 5.93 5.02
C GLY A 284 -10.98 6.91 3.88
N CYS A 285 -10.14 6.56 2.90
CA CYS A 285 -9.76 7.41 1.79
C CYS A 285 -10.05 6.75 0.44
N VAL A 286 -10.42 7.57 -0.54
CA VAL A 286 -10.30 7.24 -1.97
C VAL A 286 -9.14 8.05 -2.50
N SER A 287 -8.21 7.43 -3.22
CA SER A 287 -6.98 8.13 -3.64
C SER A 287 -6.43 7.64 -4.97
N LEU A 288 -5.81 8.56 -5.70
CA LEU A 288 -5.06 8.32 -6.93
C LEU A 288 -3.59 8.64 -6.67
N LEU A 289 -2.71 7.68 -6.96
CA LEU A 289 -1.27 7.80 -6.78
C LEU A 289 -0.52 7.44 -8.06
N ASN A 290 0.57 8.14 -8.34
CA ASN A 290 1.56 7.71 -9.31
C ASN A 290 2.67 6.93 -8.58
N ILE A 291 2.86 5.68 -8.97
CA ILE A 291 3.77 4.72 -8.34
C ILE A 291 4.99 4.55 -9.23
N THR A 292 6.16 4.93 -8.71
CA THR A 292 7.47 4.85 -9.39
C THR A 292 8.44 3.89 -8.71
N GLU A 293 8.14 3.47 -7.48
CA GLU A 293 8.99 2.66 -6.63
C GLU A 293 8.26 1.38 -6.20
N PRO A 294 8.98 0.24 -6.11
CA PRO A 294 8.39 -1.05 -5.79
C PRO A 294 7.77 -1.10 -4.39
N VAL A 295 6.78 -1.97 -4.23
CA VAL A 295 6.05 -2.21 -2.98
C VAL A 295 6.50 -3.53 -2.38
N LEU A 296 7.48 -3.46 -1.49
CA LEU A 296 8.17 -4.63 -0.91
C LEU A 296 7.80 -4.88 0.58
N GLY A 297 6.55 -4.58 0.93
CA GLY A 297 6.07 -4.70 2.31
C GLY A 297 4.55 -4.62 2.47
N PRO A 298 4.07 -4.60 3.72
CA PRO A 298 2.69 -4.26 4.09
C PRO A 298 2.34 -2.77 3.97
N PRO A 299 1.07 -2.36 3.83
CA PRO A 299 0.66 -0.96 3.63
C PRO A 299 1.28 0.06 4.61
N PHE A 300 1.46 -0.31 5.88
CA PHE A 300 2.02 0.58 6.90
C PHE A 300 3.52 0.87 6.76
N THR A 301 4.23 0.22 5.83
CA THR A 301 5.67 0.41 5.62
C THR A 301 6.00 1.41 4.51
N HIS A 302 5.00 1.89 3.77
CA HIS A 302 5.18 2.74 2.59
C HIS A 302 4.00 3.69 2.40
N GLN A 303 3.67 4.45 3.45
CA GLN A 303 2.70 5.53 3.35
C GLN A 303 3.26 6.64 2.44
N ARG A 304 2.48 7.10 1.45
CA ARG A 304 2.91 8.05 0.42
C ARG A 304 1.90 9.20 0.26
N THR A 305 2.35 10.33 -0.27
CA THR A 305 1.49 11.46 -0.62
C THR A 305 0.77 11.17 -1.94
N PRO A 306 -0.58 11.15 -1.97
CA PRO A 306 -1.31 10.93 -3.21
C PRO A 306 -1.27 12.13 -4.16
N GLN A 307 -1.48 11.88 -5.45
CA GLN A 307 -1.73 12.95 -6.44
C GLN A 307 -3.07 13.61 -6.17
N LYS A 308 -4.09 12.80 -5.85
CA LYS A 308 -5.42 13.27 -5.47
C LYS A 308 -6.01 12.32 -4.43
N MET A 309 -6.64 12.87 -3.40
CA MET A 309 -7.25 12.08 -2.34
C MET A 309 -8.45 12.81 -1.78
N VAL A 310 -9.51 12.06 -1.46
CA VAL A 310 -10.64 12.56 -0.68
C VAL A 310 -10.80 11.72 0.57
N TYR A 311 -10.99 12.37 1.70
CA TYR A 311 -11.25 11.70 2.97
C TYR A 311 -12.74 11.43 3.14
N TYR A 312 -13.13 10.16 2.97
CA TYR A 312 -14.51 9.71 3.22
C TYR A 312 -14.85 9.70 4.72
N GLY A 313 -13.85 9.47 5.58
CA GLY A 313 -14.03 9.52 7.03
C GLY A 313 -14.55 8.24 7.68
N LYS A 314 -14.92 7.22 6.92
CA LYS A 314 -15.37 5.92 7.44
C LYS A 314 -14.70 4.78 6.67
N THR A 315 -14.62 3.59 7.27
CA THR A 315 -14.05 2.39 6.64
C THR A 315 -15.02 1.65 5.72
N SER A 316 -16.19 2.21 5.45
CA SER A 316 -17.30 1.57 4.76
C SER A 316 -18.27 2.63 4.22
N CYS A 317 -18.76 2.44 2.99
CA CYS A 317 -19.72 3.34 2.34
C CYS A 317 -21.20 2.89 2.43
N LYS A 318 -21.54 1.89 3.27
CA LYS A 318 -22.91 1.34 3.36
C LYS A 318 -24.00 2.39 3.65
N ASP A 319 -23.62 3.46 4.34
CA ASP A 319 -24.56 4.51 4.77
C ASP A 319 -24.86 5.50 3.64
N ASN A 320 -23.94 5.67 2.68
CA ASN A 320 -24.07 6.62 1.59
C ASN A 320 -23.20 6.20 0.38
N PHE A 321 -23.79 5.43 -0.52
CA PHE A 321 -23.15 4.94 -1.75
C PHE A 321 -23.02 6.04 -2.82
N GLU A 322 -23.97 6.96 -2.88
CA GLU A 322 -23.98 8.07 -3.84
C GLU A 322 -22.76 8.97 -3.64
N ASN A 323 -22.54 9.44 -2.40
CA ASN A 323 -21.36 10.23 -2.06
C ASN A 323 -20.05 9.48 -2.35
N TYR A 324 -20.02 8.17 -2.16
CA TYR A 324 -18.85 7.36 -2.48
C TYR A 324 -18.58 7.30 -3.99
N ILE A 325 -19.61 7.17 -4.84
CA ILE A 325 -19.48 7.22 -6.30
C ILE A 325 -19.01 8.61 -6.75
N GLU A 326 -19.61 9.68 -6.22
CA GLU A 326 -19.23 11.05 -6.56
C GLU A 326 -17.77 11.35 -6.17
N ILE A 327 -17.32 10.84 -5.03
CA ILE A 327 -15.90 10.92 -4.64
C ILE A 327 -15.00 10.17 -5.62
N ILE A 328 -15.38 8.97 -6.07
CA ILE A 328 -14.60 8.22 -7.06
C ILE A 328 -14.55 8.97 -8.39
N LYS A 329 -15.68 9.52 -8.87
CA LYS A 329 -15.72 10.39 -10.05
C LYS A 329 -14.73 11.56 -9.91
N TYR A 330 -14.80 12.26 -8.78
CA TYR A 330 -13.95 13.41 -8.49
C TYR A 330 -12.46 13.04 -8.46
N VAL A 331 -12.07 11.92 -7.85
CA VAL A 331 -10.67 11.46 -7.83
C VAL A 331 -10.21 10.98 -9.21
N PHE A 332 -11.05 10.18 -9.89
CA PHE A 332 -10.76 9.61 -11.20
C PHE A 332 -10.61 10.66 -12.30
N SER A 333 -11.31 11.80 -12.20
CA SER A 333 -11.16 12.93 -13.14
C SER A 333 -9.71 13.44 -13.29
N SER A 334 -8.83 13.12 -12.32
CA SER A 334 -7.41 13.53 -12.35
C SER A 334 -6.47 12.47 -12.92
N TYR A 335 -7.00 11.32 -13.36
CA TYR A 335 -6.24 10.32 -14.09
C TYR A 335 -5.96 10.81 -15.52
N LYS A 336 -4.68 10.99 -15.85
CA LYS A 336 -4.25 11.59 -17.12
C LYS A 336 -4.13 10.60 -18.29
N ARG A 337 -4.28 9.30 -18.04
CA ARG A 337 -4.09 8.22 -19.03
C ARG A 337 -2.67 8.20 -19.64
N GLU A 338 -1.67 8.63 -18.86
CA GLU A 338 -0.26 8.63 -19.28
C GLU A 338 0.50 7.35 -18.87
N ALA A 339 -0.06 6.57 -17.94
CA ALA A 339 0.48 5.29 -17.50
C ALA A 339 -0.67 4.29 -17.27
N PRO A 340 -0.42 2.97 -17.29
CA PRO A 340 -1.41 1.97 -16.90
C PRO A 340 -2.02 2.29 -15.53
N LEU A 341 -3.35 2.16 -15.41
CA LEU A 341 -4.06 2.39 -14.17
C LEU A 341 -4.52 1.05 -13.57
N ILE A 342 -4.15 0.80 -12.32
CA ILE A 342 -4.67 -0.32 -11.53
C ILE A 342 -5.69 0.22 -10.54
N VAL A 343 -6.91 -0.32 -10.55
CA VAL A 343 -7.99 0.06 -9.65
C VAL A 343 -8.25 -1.07 -8.64
N ASN A 344 -8.09 -0.78 -7.35
CA ASN A 344 -8.48 -1.68 -6.26
C ASN A 344 -9.92 -1.40 -5.82
N THR A 345 -10.77 -2.42 -5.74
CA THR A 345 -12.14 -2.27 -5.25
C THR A 345 -12.37 -2.91 -3.89
N MET A 346 -13.41 -2.45 -3.20
CA MET A 346 -13.92 -3.11 -2.00
C MET A 346 -14.30 -4.57 -2.27
N GLY A 347 -14.23 -5.41 -1.23
CA GLY A 347 -14.61 -6.82 -1.32
C GLY A 347 -16.10 -7.13 -1.23
N TRP A 348 -16.99 -6.20 -1.59
CA TRP A 348 -18.44 -6.40 -1.53
C TRP A 348 -18.95 -6.90 -2.88
N VAL A 349 -19.40 -8.15 -2.92
CA VAL A 349 -19.76 -8.84 -4.18
C VAL A 349 -21.18 -9.39 -4.19
N ALA A 350 -22.01 -8.99 -3.23
CA ALA A 350 -23.39 -9.43 -3.08
C ALA A 350 -24.31 -8.24 -2.84
N ASP A 351 -25.59 -8.40 -3.16
CA ASP A 351 -26.65 -7.42 -2.95
C ASP A 351 -26.27 -6.03 -3.50
N LYS A 352 -26.52 -4.96 -2.73
CA LYS A 352 -26.12 -3.59 -3.09
C LYS A 352 -24.63 -3.43 -3.41
N GLY A 353 -23.76 -4.27 -2.84
CA GLY A 353 -22.33 -4.25 -3.13
C GLY A 353 -22.02 -4.69 -4.56
N LEU A 354 -22.75 -5.69 -5.07
CA LEU A 354 -22.63 -6.14 -6.46
C LEU A 354 -23.15 -5.05 -7.43
N LEU A 355 -24.30 -4.44 -7.11
CA LEU A 355 -24.88 -3.35 -7.91
C LEU A 355 -23.95 -2.13 -7.97
N LEU A 356 -23.29 -1.80 -6.84
CA LEU A 356 -22.27 -0.77 -6.80
C LEU A 356 -21.06 -1.13 -7.68
N LEU A 357 -20.61 -2.38 -7.67
CA LEU A 357 -19.50 -2.82 -8.52
C LEU A 357 -19.84 -2.72 -10.02
N VAL A 358 -21.09 -3.01 -10.41
CA VAL A 358 -21.60 -2.76 -11.77
C VAL A 358 -21.52 -1.28 -12.13
N ASP A 359 -21.98 -0.38 -11.24
CA ASP A 359 -21.85 1.08 -11.44
C ASP A 359 -20.39 1.51 -11.59
N LEU A 360 -19.48 0.96 -10.77
CA LEU A 360 -18.05 1.29 -10.84
C LEU A 360 -17.41 0.83 -12.15
N ILE A 361 -17.77 -0.34 -12.67
CA ILE A 361 -17.27 -0.81 -13.98
C ILE A 361 -17.75 0.11 -15.10
N ARG A 362 -19.03 0.49 -15.09
CA ARG A 362 -19.57 1.45 -16.08
C ARG A 362 -18.89 2.81 -15.96
N LEU A 363 -18.77 3.33 -14.75
CA LEU A 363 -18.17 4.63 -14.47
C LEU A 363 -16.71 4.71 -14.92
N LEU A 364 -15.89 3.72 -14.54
CA LEU A 364 -14.46 3.75 -14.77
C LEU A 364 -14.07 3.26 -16.18
N SER A 365 -15.00 2.60 -16.88
CA SER A 365 -14.81 2.04 -18.23
C SER A 365 -13.46 1.32 -18.37
N PRO A 366 -13.18 0.31 -17.52
CA PRO A 366 -11.90 -0.38 -17.54
C PRO A 366 -11.70 -1.10 -18.87
N SER A 367 -10.46 -1.31 -19.30
CA SER A 367 -10.15 -2.16 -20.45
C SER A 367 -10.05 -3.64 -20.04
N HIS A 368 -9.69 -3.90 -18.77
CA HIS A 368 -9.60 -5.24 -18.19
C HIS A 368 -10.28 -5.28 -16.82
N VAL A 369 -11.07 -6.33 -16.59
CA VAL A 369 -11.63 -6.64 -15.27
C VAL A 369 -11.04 -7.96 -14.80
N VAL A 370 -10.26 -7.91 -13.72
CA VAL A 370 -9.72 -9.09 -13.05
C VAL A 370 -10.65 -9.49 -11.91
N GLN A 371 -11.33 -10.61 -12.08
CA GLN A 371 -12.29 -11.13 -11.11
C GLN A 371 -11.70 -12.29 -10.31
N PHE A 372 -11.59 -12.10 -9.00
CA PHE A 372 -11.21 -13.16 -8.08
C PHE A 372 -12.41 -13.99 -7.65
N SER A 373 -12.31 -15.30 -7.84
CA SER A 373 -13.28 -16.30 -7.36
C SER A 373 -12.64 -17.21 -6.33
N SER A 374 -13.43 -17.73 -5.38
CA SER A 374 -12.98 -18.77 -4.46
C SER A 374 -14.15 -19.70 -4.14
N SER A 375 -13.88 -21.00 -4.04
CA SER A 375 -14.89 -21.99 -3.63
C SER A 375 -15.40 -21.80 -2.20
N ARG A 376 -14.70 -20.97 -1.40
CA ARG A 376 -15.02 -20.71 0.01
C ARG A 376 -15.67 -19.35 0.24
N SER A 377 -15.79 -18.51 -0.79
CA SER A 377 -16.38 -17.17 -0.68
C SER A 377 -17.83 -17.18 -1.13
N LYS A 378 -18.53 -16.07 -0.87
CA LYS A 378 -19.86 -15.84 -1.44
C LYS A 378 -19.79 -15.96 -2.96
N TYR A 379 -20.83 -16.55 -3.55
CA TYR A 379 -20.97 -16.60 -5.00
C TYR A 379 -20.99 -15.19 -5.57
N MET A 380 -20.22 -14.99 -6.63
CA MET A 380 -20.15 -13.77 -7.40
C MET A 380 -20.32 -14.18 -8.87
N PRO A 381 -21.31 -13.64 -9.58
CA PRO A 381 -21.50 -13.94 -11.00
C PRO A 381 -20.30 -13.45 -11.81
N ASN A 382 -20.04 -14.08 -12.95
CA ASN A 382 -19.02 -13.60 -13.88
C ASN A 382 -19.47 -12.24 -14.42
N LEU A 383 -18.70 -11.21 -14.15
CA LEU A 383 -18.95 -9.86 -14.63
C LEU A 383 -18.49 -9.76 -16.08
N THR A 384 -19.11 -10.51 -16.98
CA THR A 384 -18.90 -10.35 -18.43
C THR A 384 -19.45 -9.01 -18.89
N PRO A 385 -18.96 -8.45 -20.01
CA PRO A 385 -19.54 -7.23 -20.58
C PRO A 385 -21.07 -7.32 -20.73
N ASP A 386 -21.58 -8.45 -21.23
CA ASP A 386 -23.03 -8.69 -21.36
C ASP A 386 -23.75 -8.67 -20.01
N TYR A 387 -23.20 -9.33 -18.98
CA TYR A 387 -23.78 -9.31 -17.64
C TYR A 387 -23.85 -7.89 -17.07
N VAL A 388 -22.77 -7.12 -17.22
CA VAL A 388 -22.71 -5.73 -16.77
C VAL A 388 -23.65 -4.86 -17.59
N ASP A 389 -23.89 -5.11 -18.88
CA ASP A 389 -24.81 -4.33 -19.71
C ASP A 389 -26.28 -4.63 -19.40
N ASP A 390 -26.61 -5.89 -19.08
CA ASP A 390 -27.96 -6.35 -18.80
C ASP A 390 -28.41 -6.15 -17.34
N MET A 391 -27.48 -6.07 -16.40
CA MET A 391 -27.81 -5.92 -14.98
C MET A 391 -28.06 -4.45 -14.61
N ASP A 392 -29.11 -4.16 -13.84
CA ASP A 392 -29.25 -2.82 -13.26
C ASP A 392 -28.11 -2.59 -12.24
N GLY A 393 -27.55 -1.39 -12.25
CA GLY A 393 -26.64 -0.94 -11.19
C GLY A 393 -27.41 -0.39 -9.99
N LEU A 394 -26.70 0.15 -9.01
CA LEU A 394 -27.34 0.81 -7.87
C LEU A 394 -27.94 2.15 -8.32
N TYR A 395 -27.26 2.85 -9.22
CA TYR A 395 -27.67 4.14 -9.78
C TYR A 395 -27.75 4.15 -11.31
N THR A 396 -27.12 3.20 -12.02
CA THR A 396 -27.22 3.08 -13.48
C THR A 396 -28.26 2.03 -13.90
N LYS A 397 -28.86 2.19 -15.09
CA LYS A 397 -29.84 1.24 -15.65
C LYS A 397 -29.22 0.38 -16.74
N SER A 398 -29.77 -0.83 -16.93
CA SER A 398 -29.34 -1.72 -18.01
C SER A 398 -29.54 -1.10 -19.40
N LYS A 399 -28.61 -1.36 -20.33
CA LYS A 399 -28.69 -0.83 -21.71
C LYS A 399 -29.90 -1.37 -22.47
N SER A 400 -30.32 -2.60 -22.17
CA SER A 400 -31.52 -3.24 -22.74
C SER A 400 -32.83 -2.52 -22.36
N LYS A 401 -32.93 -1.93 -21.16
CA LYS A 401 -34.09 -1.11 -20.76
C LYS A 401 -34.07 0.30 -21.34
N VAL A 402 -32.87 0.87 -21.56
CA VAL A 402 -32.72 2.20 -22.17
C VAL A 402 -33.17 2.18 -23.64
N ARG A 403 -32.84 1.12 -24.41
CA ARG A 403 -33.33 0.96 -25.80
C ARG A 403 -34.85 0.82 -25.92
N ASN A 404 -35.52 0.31 -24.89
CA ASN A 404 -36.99 0.11 -24.89
C ASN A 404 -37.79 1.33 -24.40
N ARG A 405 -37.12 2.40 -23.96
CA ARG A 405 -37.75 3.69 -23.66
C ARG A 405 -37.31 4.69 -24.72
N GLY A 406 -38.15 4.94 -25.72
CA GLY A 406 -37.89 5.85 -26.83
C GLY A 406 -37.78 7.33 -26.46
N PHE A 407 -37.04 7.68 -25.41
CA PHE A 407 -36.69 9.05 -25.04
C PHE A 407 -35.26 9.09 -24.47
N HIS A 408 -34.43 9.92 -25.09
CA HIS A 408 -33.02 10.12 -24.77
C HIS A 408 -32.89 10.80 -23.39
N LEU A 409 -32.27 10.13 -22.41
CA LEU A 409 -31.84 10.78 -21.16
C LEU A 409 -30.33 11.00 -21.23
N ALA A 410 -29.94 12.22 -21.60
CA ALA A 410 -28.56 12.69 -21.63
C ALA A 410 -28.12 13.12 -20.23
N GLU A 411 -27.76 12.18 -19.34
CA GLU A 411 -27.36 12.56 -17.97
C GLU A 411 -25.97 12.05 -17.53
N PHE A 412 -25.26 11.30 -18.38
CA PHE A 412 -23.90 10.81 -18.04
C PHE A 412 -22.79 11.32 -18.96
N ALA A 413 -23.12 11.91 -20.11
CA ALA A 413 -22.11 12.48 -21.02
C ALA A 413 -21.77 13.95 -20.68
N GLU A 414 -22.74 14.73 -20.19
CA GLU A 414 -22.59 16.19 -20.04
C GLU A 414 -21.84 16.62 -18.76
N HIS A 415 -21.75 15.79 -17.72
CA HIS A 415 -21.03 16.14 -16.49
C HIS A 415 -19.50 15.92 -16.53
N LEU A 416 -18.95 15.53 -17.67
CA LEU A 416 -17.49 15.53 -17.92
C LEU A 416 -16.98 16.88 -18.43
N GLU A 417 -17.86 17.86 -18.69
CA GLU A 417 -17.52 19.22 -19.17
C GLU A 417 -17.05 20.18 -18.05
N PHE A 418 -16.15 19.73 -17.18
CA PHE A 418 -15.41 20.62 -16.28
C PHE A 418 -13.90 20.45 -16.49
N ALA A 419 -13.43 20.67 -17.71
CA ALA A 419 -12.06 21.06 -18.03
C ALA A 419 -11.95 21.46 -19.52
N ASP A 420 -11.39 22.65 -19.79
CA ASP A 420 -10.96 23.22 -21.08
C ASP A 420 -11.24 22.43 -22.37
N GLU A 421 -11.97 23.08 -23.30
CA GLU A 421 -12.46 22.62 -24.61
C GLU A 421 -11.41 22.15 -25.66
N GLU A 422 -10.21 21.69 -25.27
CA GLU A 422 -9.15 21.28 -26.23
C GLU A 422 -8.59 19.86 -26.03
N LYS A 423 -9.29 18.93 -25.37
CA LYS A 423 -8.85 17.52 -25.32
C LYS A 423 -9.73 16.59 -26.14
N GLU A 424 -9.08 15.95 -27.11
CA GLU A 424 -9.57 14.87 -27.96
C GLU A 424 -10.52 13.92 -27.21
N SER A 425 -11.63 13.60 -27.88
CA SER A 425 -12.70 12.71 -27.44
C SER A 425 -12.21 11.50 -26.64
N PRO A 426 -12.90 11.09 -25.55
CA PRO A 426 -12.50 9.92 -24.80
C PRO A 426 -12.62 8.68 -25.70
N LEU A 427 -11.50 8.01 -25.97
CA LEU A 427 -11.51 6.63 -26.43
C LEU A 427 -12.27 5.81 -25.37
N VAL A 428 -13.53 5.49 -25.67
CA VAL A 428 -14.39 4.59 -24.91
C VAL A 428 -14.07 3.19 -25.40
N PHE A 429 -13.57 2.32 -24.53
CA PHE A 429 -13.42 0.91 -24.87
C PHE A 429 -14.83 0.34 -25.12
N PRO A 430 -15.13 -0.20 -26.32
CA PRO A 430 -16.48 -0.71 -26.64
C PRO A 430 -16.86 -1.97 -25.84
N GLY A 431 -15.90 -2.54 -25.10
CA GLY A 431 -16.06 -3.61 -24.12
C GLY A 431 -14.75 -3.83 -23.36
N TYR A 432 -14.78 -4.61 -22.27
CA TYR A 432 -13.60 -4.97 -21.48
C TYR A 432 -13.34 -6.47 -21.52
N LYS A 433 -12.09 -6.87 -21.33
CA LYS A 433 -11.73 -8.28 -21.19
C LYS A 433 -11.89 -8.74 -19.74
N LEU A 434 -12.76 -9.71 -19.50
CA LEU A 434 -12.88 -10.37 -18.19
C LEU A 434 -11.81 -11.44 -18.04
N MET A 435 -11.03 -11.35 -16.95
CA MET A 435 -9.99 -12.30 -16.58
C MET A 435 -10.31 -12.91 -15.22
N SER A 436 -10.38 -14.24 -15.15
CA SER A 436 -10.74 -14.94 -13.91
C SER A 436 -9.51 -15.47 -13.18
N VAL A 437 -9.38 -15.12 -11.90
CA VAL A 437 -8.36 -15.67 -11.01
C VAL A 437 -9.03 -16.56 -9.97
N LYS A 438 -8.62 -17.83 -9.91
CA LYS A 438 -9.09 -18.76 -8.88
C LYS A 438 -8.19 -18.66 -7.65
N SER A 439 -8.79 -18.31 -6.52
CA SER A 439 -8.13 -18.18 -5.23
C SER A 439 -8.30 -19.45 -4.40
N GLU A 440 -7.17 -20.04 -4.02
CA GLU A 440 -7.10 -21.27 -3.21
C GLU A 440 -6.54 -21.01 -1.80
N PHE A 441 -6.40 -19.74 -1.42
CA PHE A 441 -5.82 -19.36 -0.14
C PHE A 441 -6.77 -19.62 1.03
N VAL A 442 -6.21 -20.17 2.11
CA VAL A 442 -6.92 -20.31 3.38
C VAL A 442 -6.64 -19.10 4.26
N SER A 443 -7.62 -18.20 4.37
CA SER A 443 -7.56 -17.11 5.34
C SER A 443 -7.59 -17.68 6.76
N ARG A 444 -6.73 -17.15 7.64
CA ARG A 444 -6.80 -17.43 9.09
C ARG A 444 -7.87 -16.58 9.79
N LYS A 445 -8.48 -15.63 9.08
CA LYS A 445 -9.56 -14.81 9.61
C LYS A 445 -10.84 -15.64 9.67
N THR A 446 -11.49 -15.62 10.81
CA THR A 446 -12.83 -16.15 11.06
C THR A 446 -13.77 -14.99 11.30
N GLU A 447 -15.09 -15.20 11.19
CA GLU A 447 -16.08 -14.15 11.49
C GLU A 447 -15.88 -13.52 12.88
N ARG A 448 -15.46 -14.33 13.86
CA ARG A 448 -15.23 -13.88 15.24
C ARG A 448 -14.02 -12.97 15.42
N ASN A 449 -12.96 -13.15 14.62
CA ASN A 449 -11.71 -12.40 14.76
C ASN A 449 -11.48 -11.38 13.62
N ARG A 450 -12.35 -11.37 12.61
CA ARG A 450 -12.21 -10.54 11.41
C ARG A 450 -12.07 -9.07 11.76
N GLU A 451 -12.96 -8.55 12.59
CA GLU A 451 -12.99 -7.12 12.90
C GLU A 451 -11.74 -6.69 13.67
N SER A 452 -11.31 -7.48 14.66
CA SER A 452 -10.10 -7.19 15.41
C SER A 452 -8.84 -7.23 14.54
N HIS A 453 -8.73 -8.20 13.61
CA HIS A 453 -7.61 -8.25 12.66
C HIS A 453 -7.61 -7.03 11.73
N ASN A 454 -8.76 -6.68 11.17
CA ASN A 454 -8.87 -5.53 10.28
C ASN A 454 -8.54 -4.23 11.03
N LYS A 455 -9.00 -4.09 12.28
CA LYS A 455 -8.65 -2.96 13.14
C LYS A 455 -7.14 -2.86 13.37
N ILE A 456 -6.45 -3.97 13.67
CA ILE A 456 -4.99 -3.97 13.85
C ILE A 456 -4.27 -3.46 12.60
N LEU A 457 -4.69 -3.89 11.41
CA LEU A 457 -4.09 -3.43 10.15
C LEU A 457 -4.30 -1.93 9.91
N ARG A 458 -5.51 -1.43 10.23
CA ARG A 458 -5.83 0.01 10.16
C ARG A 458 -5.02 0.82 11.17
N ASP A 459 -4.93 0.35 12.41
CA ASP A 459 -4.13 0.99 13.45
C ASP A 459 -2.65 1.07 13.02
N LEU A 460 -2.11 0.00 12.42
CA LEU A 460 -0.75 0.00 11.88
C LEU A 460 -0.58 0.98 10.72
N ALA A 461 -1.54 1.11 9.81
CA ALA A 461 -1.48 2.11 8.74
C ALA A 461 -1.42 3.53 9.30
N VAL A 462 -2.25 3.84 10.31
CA VAL A 462 -2.22 5.13 11.02
C VAL A 462 -0.87 5.35 11.71
N LEU A 463 -0.32 4.34 12.39
CA LEU A 463 1.01 4.42 13.00
C LEU A 463 2.13 4.59 11.97
N GLY A 464 2.02 3.93 10.81
CA GLY A 464 2.95 4.09 9.69
C GLY A 464 2.98 5.53 9.19
N TYR A 465 1.81 6.17 9.10
CA TYR A 465 1.67 7.57 8.72
C TYR A 465 2.23 8.51 9.79
N LEU A 466 1.84 8.33 11.06
CA LEU A 466 2.36 9.13 12.18
C LEU A 466 3.87 8.95 12.40
N GLY A 467 4.44 7.82 11.98
CA GLY A 467 5.89 7.60 11.98
C GLY A 467 6.67 8.61 11.14
N GLN A 468 6.03 9.27 10.17
CA GLN A 468 6.65 10.35 9.38
C GLN A 468 6.93 11.63 10.19
N LEU A 469 6.31 11.79 11.37
CA LEU A 469 6.64 12.88 12.31
C LEU A 469 8.01 12.69 12.98
N GLN A 470 8.58 11.49 12.90
CA GLN A 470 9.81 11.17 13.61
C GLN A 470 11.03 11.66 12.84
N PRO A 471 12.06 12.14 13.55
CA PRO A 471 13.29 12.57 12.90
C PRO A 471 13.97 11.37 12.21
N PRO A 472 14.70 11.59 11.09
CA PRO A 472 15.41 10.52 10.41
C PRO A 472 16.49 9.90 11.29
N VAL A 473 16.68 8.58 11.18
CA VAL A 473 17.77 7.83 11.82
C VAL A 473 19.12 8.49 11.46
N PRO A 474 20.06 8.67 12.41
CA PRO A 474 20.14 8.08 13.75
C PRO A 474 19.56 8.92 14.89
N LYS A 475 18.82 10.01 14.61
CA LYS A 475 18.24 10.84 15.67
C LYS A 475 17.28 10.03 16.56
N PRO A 476 17.25 10.27 17.88
CA PRO A 476 16.38 9.54 18.78
C PRO A 476 14.90 9.85 18.48
N LEU A 477 14.03 8.89 18.79
CA LEU A 477 12.59 9.07 18.68
C LEU A 477 12.12 10.19 19.61
N CYS A 478 11.16 10.97 19.11
CA CYS A 478 10.48 12.00 19.88
C CYS A 478 9.08 11.49 20.26
N PRO A 479 8.71 11.46 21.55
CA PRO A 479 7.33 11.20 21.93
C PRO A 479 6.38 12.17 21.22
N LEU A 480 5.22 11.71 20.76
CA LEU A 480 4.29 12.58 20.03
C LEU A 480 3.82 13.78 20.87
N HIS A 481 3.70 13.61 22.19
CA HIS A 481 3.42 14.73 23.10
C HIS A 481 4.62 15.68 23.29
N GLY A 482 5.84 15.29 22.91
CA GLY A 482 6.99 16.19 22.92
C GLY A 482 7.08 17.08 21.69
N LEU A 483 6.33 16.78 20.63
CA LEU A 483 6.36 17.53 19.38
C LEU A 483 5.56 18.83 19.50
N THR A 484 6.04 19.91 18.88
CA THR A 484 5.31 21.20 18.89
C THR A 484 4.17 21.14 17.86
N PRO A 485 2.90 21.34 18.26
CA PRO A 485 1.79 21.38 17.31
C PRO A 485 1.71 22.72 16.57
N TYR A 486 1.08 22.73 15.40
CA TYR A 486 0.67 23.95 14.72
C TYR A 486 -0.53 24.58 15.43
N GLN A 487 -0.54 25.91 15.51
CA GLN A 487 -1.66 26.69 16.03
C GLN A 487 -2.51 27.17 14.86
N VAL A 488 -3.81 26.85 14.88
CA VAL A 488 -4.75 27.21 13.82
C VAL A 488 -5.93 27.96 14.44
N PRO A 489 -6.16 29.23 14.08
CA PRO A 489 -7.32 29.99 14.57
C PRO A 489 -8.66 29.34 14.17
N PHE A 490 -9.67 29.43 15.05
CA PHE A 490 -11.00 28.87 14.79
C PHE A 490 -11.65 29.38 13.50
N ASN A 491 -11.42 30.65 13.18
CA ASN A 491 -11.98 31.31 12.00
C ASN A 491 -11.10 31.18 10.74
N ALA A 492 -9.98 30.47 10.81
CA ALA A 492 -9.11 30.21 9.66
C ALA A 492 -9.51 28.96 8.88
N VAL A 493 -10.29 28.06 9.50
CA VAL A 493 -10.67 26.78 8.90
C VAL A 493 -12.14 26.46 9.16
N ALA A 494 -12.76 25.84 8.17
CA ALA A 494 -14.07 25.21 8.30
C ALA A 494 -13.94 23.90 9.05
N LEU A 495 -15.02 23.47 9.69
CA LEU A 495 -15.07 22.26 10.48
C LEU A 495 -16.35 21.46 10.19
N ARG A 496 -16.18 20.16 9.99
CA ARG A 496 -17.30 19.23 9.86
C ARG A 496 -16.99 17.88 10.50
N VAL A 497 -17.92 17.38 11.31
CA VAL A 497 -17.95 15.97 11.72
C VAL A 497 -18.74 15.19 10.68
N THR A 498 -18.11 14.24 9.99
CA THR A 498 -18.69 13.56 8.83
C THR A 498 -19.40 12.25 9.19
N HIS A 499 -19.14 11.72 10.39
CA HIS A 499 -19.57 10.39 10.78
C HIS A 499 -20.75 10.35 11.75
N ALA A 500 -21.15 11.49 12.30
CA ALA A 500 -22.28 11.64 13.20
C ALA A 500 -22.82 13.08 13.15
N ASP A 501 -24.10 13.25 13.41
CA ASP A 501 -24.72 14.57 13.61
C ASP A 501 -24.41 15.06 15.03
N VAL A 502 -23.63 16.13 15.13
CA VAL A 502 -23.18 16.71 16.40
C VAL A 502 -23.76 18.11 16.53
N ALA A 503 -24.42 18.38 17.66
CA ALA A 503 -24.92 19.72 17.96
C ALA A 503 -23.76 20.74 17.93
N PRO A 504 -23.96 21.97 17.40
CA PRO A 504 -22.91 22.99 17.36
C PRO A 504 -22.22 23.25 18.70
N THR A 505 -22.96 23.17 19.81
CA THR A 505 -22.46 23.32 21.17
C THR A 505 -21.48 22.22 21.60
N HIS A 506 -21.54 21.04 20.96
CA HIS A 506 -20.72 19.88 21.28
C HIS A 506 -19.56 19.64 20.31
N ILE A 507 -19.51 20.37 19.20
CA ILE A 507 -18.61 20.04 18.09
C ILE A 507 -17.13 20.07 18.49
N LEU A 508 -16.71 21.07 19.27
CA LEU A 508 -15.32 21.20 19.71
C LEU A 508 -14.87 20.06 20.61
N TYR A 509 -15.80 19.44 21.34
CA TYR A 509 -15.50 18.22 22.09
C TYR A 509 -15.30 17.00 21.19
N ALA A 510 -16.06 16.90 20.10
CA ALA A 510 -15.87 15.84 19.10
C ALA A 510 -14.54 16.00 18.34
N VAL A 511 -14.06 17.23 18.13
CA VAL A 511 -12.75 17.49 17.51
C VAL A 511 -11.59 17.20 18.45
N ASN A 512 -11.73 17.44 19.74
CA ASN A 512 -10.63 17.25 20.69
C ASN A 512 -10.17 15.79 20.72
N ALA A 513 -8.85 15.56 20.65
CA ALA A 513 -8.23 14.23 20.60
C ALA A 513 -8.70 13.35 19.42
N SER A 514 -9.14 13.96 18.32
CA SER A 514 -9.61 13.25 17.13
C SER A 514 -8.55 13.17 16.02
N TRP A 515 -8.74 12.18 15.14
CA TRP A 515 -8.07 12.11 13.85
C TRP A 515 -8.79 13.03 12.87
N VAL A 516 -8.04 13.95 12.26
CA VAL A 516 -8.61 14.98 11.38
C VAL A 516 -8.02 14.88 9.97
N GLY A 517 -8.89 14.92 8.96
CA GLY A 517 -8.51 15.17 7.57
C GLY A 517 -8.24 16.66 7.37
N LEU A 518 -7.09 16.97 6.77
CA LEU A 518 -6.66 18.33 6.46
C LEU A 518 -7.02 18.61 5.00
N CYS A 519 -8.07 19.38 4.79
CA CYS A 519 -8.75 19.51 3.50
C CYS A 519 -8.70 20.92 2.94
N LYS A 520 -8.84 21.00 1.61
CA LYS A 520 -8.95 22.24 0.85
C LYS A 520 -10.30 22.28 0.13
N ILE A 521 -11.20 23.17 0.55
CA ILE A 521 -12.44 23.50 -0.13
C ILE A 521 -12.28 24.74 -1.01
N LEU A 522 -13.13 24.89 -2.03
CA LEU A 522 -13.10 26.04 -2.95
C LEU A 522 -13.68 27.32 -2.32
N ASP A 523 -14.61 27.17 -1.37
CA ASP A 523 -15.27 28.29 -0.72
C ASP A 523 -14.27 29.11 0.11
N ASP A 524 -14.41 30.44 0.10
CA ASP A 524 -13.61 31.32 0.96
C ASP A 524 -14.13 31.22 2.40
N VAL A 525 -13.32 30.63 3.26
CA VAL A 525 -13.70 30.28 4.63
C VAL A 525 -13.41 31.42 5.61
N ARG A 526 -13.54 32.67 5.15
CA ARG A 526 -13.32 33.85 6.00
C ARG A 526 -14.59 34.17 6.78
N GLY A 527 -14.65 33.66 8.01
CA GLY A 527 -15.71 34.01 8.95
C GLY A 527 -15.48 35.39 9.58
N TYR A 528 -16.52 36.25 9.58
CA TYR A 528 -16.56 37.47 10.40
C TYR A 528 -16.68 37.16 11.90
N ALA A 529 -17.01 35.92 12.26
CA ALA A 529 -17.10 35.45 13.64
C ALA A 529 -15.75 34.89 14.11
N HIS A 530 -15.38 35.19 15.35
CA HIS A 530 -14.18 34.60 15.98
C HIS A 530 -14.36 33.12 16.40
N GLY A 531 -15.52 32.51 16.14
CA GLY A 531 -15.84 31.13 16.50
C GLY A 531 -15.51 30.12 15.39
N PRO A 532 -15.70 28.82 15.64
CA PRO A 532 -15.49 27.78 14.64
C PRO A 532 -16.48 27.94 13.49
N ILE A 533 -16.00 27.80 12.25
CA ILE A 533 -16.83 27.88 11.05
C ILE A 533 -17.36 26.48 10.75
N LEU A 534 -18.68 26.27 10.86
CA LEU A 534 -19.27 24.94 10.74
C LEU A 534 -19.92 24.75 9.37
N LEU A 535 -19.55 23.67 8.67
CA LEU A 535 -20.19 23.34 7.39
C LEU A 535 -21.52 22.61 7.63
N ALA A 536 -22.54 22.97 6.86
CA ALA A 536 -23.85 22.33 6.90
C ALA A 536 -23.87 20.96 6.22
N GLN A 537 -22.99 20.75 5.23
CA GLN A 537 -22.86 19.50 4.47
C GLN A 537 -21.40 19.06 4.39
N THR A 538 -21.16 17.78 4.08
CA THR A 538 -19.80 17.27 3.87
C THR A 538 -19.36 17.61 2.45
N PRO A 539 -18.31 18.42 2.25
CA PRO A 539 -17.84 18.79 0.92
C PRO A 539 -17.05 17.64 0.28
N ILE A 540 -17.18 17.47 -1.03
CA ILE A 540 -16.24 16.68 -1.83
C ILE A 540 -15.06 17.59 -2.16
N CYS A 541 -13.90 17.32 -1.56
CA CYS A 541 -12.77 18.22 -1.60
C CYS A 541 -11.43 17.48 -1.43
N ASP A 542 -10.34 18.14 -1.84
CA ASP A 542 -9.01 17.56 -1.74
C ASP A 542 -8.59 17.42 -0.27
N CYS A 543 -8.17 16.22 0.12
CA CYS A 543 -7.51 15.93 1.37
C CYS A 543 -6.00 15.92 1.16
N LEU A 544 -5.29 16.85 1.78
CA LEU A 544 -3.84 17.03 1.65
C LEU A 544 -3.05 16.16 2.65
N GLY A 545 -3.74 15.55 3.60
CA GLY A 545 -3.19 14.63 4.57
C GLY A 545 -3.99 14.64 5.87
N PHE A 546 -3.36 14.18 6.95
CA PHE A 546 -4.03 13.94 8.21
C PHE A 546 -3.25 14.50 9.38
N GLY A 547 -3.96 14.76 10.47
CA GLY A 547 -3.36 15.18 11.73
C GLY A 547 -4.12 14.65 12.94
N ILE A 548 -3.53 14.91 14.10
CA ILE A 548 -4.18 14.74 15.40
C ILE A 548 -4.55 16.14 15.89
N CYS A 549 -5.83 16.37 16.19
CA CYS A 549 -6.21 17.52 16.99
C CYS A 549 -5.81 17.26 18.43
N ARG A 550 -4.66 17.83 18.82
CA ARG A 550 -4.03 17.62 20.11
C ARG A 550 -4.76 18.31 21.25
N GLY A 551 -5.40 19.43 20.97
CA GLY A 551 -6.10 20.21 21.96
C GLY A 551 -6.84 21.38 21.31
N VAL A 552 -7.85 21.86 22.02
CA VAL A 552 -8.65 23.02 21.64
C VAL A 552 -8.51 24.06 22.75
N ASP A 553 -7.94 25.22 22.44
CA ASP A 553 -7.79 26.33 23.37
C ASP A 553 -8.96 27.30 23.17
N MET A 554 -9.89 27.32 24.12
CA MET A 554 -11.09 28.15 24.07
C MET A 554 -10.83 29.62 24.35
N GLU A 555 -9.81 29.94 25.16
CA GLU A 555 -9.45 31.31 25.51
C GLU A 555 -8.80 32.01 24.32
N LYS A 556 -7.80 31.35 23.72
CA LYS A 556 -7.09 31.86 22.54
C LYS A 556 -7.81 31.57 21.23
N ARG A 557 -8.84 30.72 21.24
CA ARG A 557 -9.63 30.28 20.07
C ARG A 557 -8.75 29.62 19.01
N LEU A 558 -7.94 28.66 19.45
CA LEU A 558 -6.95 27.95 18.63
C LEU A 558 -7.19 26.44 18.66
N TYR A 559 -7.05 25.80 17.51
CA TYR A 559 -6.78 24.37 17.40
C TYR A 559 -5.27 24.13 17.46
N HIS A 560 -4.87 23.08 18.17
CA HIS A 560 -3.50 22.58 18.16
C HIS A 560 -3.44 21.31 17.32
N ILE A 561 -2.83 21.37 16.14
CA ILE A 561 -2.79 20.25 15.18
C ILE A 561 -1.36 19.70 15.07
N LEU A 562 -1.23 18.38 15.24
CA LEU A 562 0.02 17.66 15.00
C LEU A 562 -0.10 16.85 13.70
N THR A 563 0.77 17.09 12.72
CA THR A 563 0.67 16.49 11.39
C THR A 563 2.03 16.37 10.69
N PRO A 564 2.29 15.28 9.94
CA PRO A 564 3.47 15.17 9.07
C PRO A 564 3.31 15.92 7.75
N VAL A 565 2.15 16.54 7.47
CA VAL A 565 1.95 17.32 6.23
C VAL A 565 2.91 18.52 6.22
N PRO A 566 3.64 18.73 5.11
CA PRO A 566 4.67 19.76 5.07
C PRO A 566 4.06 21.17 4.98
N PRO A 567 4.77 22.22 5.46
CA PRO A 567 4.23 23.58 5.54
C PRO A 567 3.71 24.15 4.22
N GLU A 568 4.29 23.78 3.07
CA GLU A 568 3.87 24.26 1.76
C GLU A 568 2.43 23.81 1.43
N GLN A 569 2.07 22.59 1.83
CA GLN A 569 0.72 22.04 1.67
C GLN A 569 -0.23 22.54 2.76
N LEU A 570 0.26 22.70 4.00
CA LEU A 570 -0.57 23.19 5.11
C LEU A 570 -1.15 24.58 4.86
N ARG A 571 -0.45 25.45 4.12
CA ARG A 571 -0.95 26.78 3.73
C ARG A 571 -2.21 26.74 2.87
N LEU A 572 -2.49 25.61 2.22
CA LEU A 572 -3.66 25.43 1.38
C LEU A 572 -4.87 24.86 2.15
N VAL A 573 -4.67 24.41 3.39
CA VAL A 573 -5.71 23.83 4.22
C VAL A 573 -6.62 24.93 4.76
N ASN A 574 -7.91 24.85 4.44
CA ASN A 574 -8.95 25.73 4.92
C ASN A 574 -10.15 24.96 5.52
N CYS A 575 -10.05 23.64 5.65
CA CYS A 575 -11.12 22.79 6.18
C CYS A 575 -10.57 21.61 6.99
N LEU A 576 -11.20 21.31 8.12
CA LEU A 576 -10.94 20.15 8.97
C LEU A 576 -12.15 19.21 8.94
N LEU A 577 -11.93 17.96 8.50
CA LEU A 577 -12.96 16.93 8.48
C LEU A 577 -12.69 15.86 9.56
N VAL A 578 -13.66 15.61 10.43
CA VAL A 578 -13.57 14.62 11.51
C VAL A 578 -14.40 13.37 11.16
N GLY A 579 -13.71 12.29 10.82
CA GLY A 579 -14.32 10.99 10.53
C GLY A 579 -14.40 10.05 11.74
N ALA A 580 -14.87 8.82 11.50
CA ALA A 580 -14.93 7.72 12.46
C ALA A 580 -13.60 6.96 12.59
N ILE A 581 -12.55 7.35 11.86
CA ILE A 581 -11.23 6.76 12.01
C ILE A 581 -10.67 7.19 13.37
N SER A 582 -10.34 6.23 14.23
CA SER A 582 -9.82 6.53 15.56
C SER A 582 -8.30 6.52 15.61
N ILE A 583 -7.73 7.32 16.50
CA ILE A 583 -6.30 7.29 16.83
C ILE A 583 -6.02 5.96 17.55
N PRO A 584 -4.97 5.21 17.17
CA PRO A 584 -4.59 3.98 17.85
C PRO A 584 -4.40 4.21 19.35
N GLN A 585 -5.04 3.38 20.18
CA GLN A 585 -5.03 3.55 21.64
C GLN A 585 -3.62 3.55 22.25
N CYS A 586 -2.66 2.88 21.62
CA CYS A 586 -1.26 2.89 22.06
C CYS A 586 -0.63 4.30 21.99
N VAL A 587 -1.05 5.14 21.05
CA VAL A 587 -0.59 6.55 20.95
C VAL A 587 -1.04 7.34 22.17
N LEU A 588 -2.24 7.08 22.69
CA LEU A 588 -2.83 7.82 23.80
C LEU A 588 -2.44 7.24 25.17
N LYS A 589 -2.50 5.91 25.32
CA LYS A 589 -2.36 5.23 26.63
C LYS A 589 -0.94 4.81 26.98
N SER A 590 -0.02 4.72 26.03
CA SER A 590 1.33 4.16 26.24
C SER A 590 2.44 5.21 26.17
N GLN A 591 2.13 6.46 26.51
CA GLN A 591 3.08 7.57 26.47
C GLN A 591 4.06 7.49 27.66
N ARG A 592 5.36 7.44 27.38
CA ARG A 592 6.43 7.42 28.39
C ARG A 592 6.72 8.83 28.89
N GLY A 593 7.02 8.98 30.19
CA GLY A 593 7.55 10.23 30.76
C GLY A 593 6.50 11.27 31.20
N LEU A 594 5.22 10.89 31.29
CA LEU A 594 4.16 11.76 31.83
C LEU A 594 3.78 11.31 33.24
N GLU A 595 3.91 12.23 34.21
CA GLU A 595 3.28 12.17 35.52
C GLU A 595 2.16 13.24 35.55
N GLY A 596 0.93 12.85 35.89
CA GLY A 596 -0.25 13.75 35.89
C GLY A 596 -1.29 13.45 34.82
N THR A 597 -2.10 14.45 34.46
CA THR A 597 -3.16 14.36 33.44
C THR A 597 -2.54 13.99 32.08
N ILE A 598 -2.98 12.87 31.51
CA ILE A 598 -2.48 12.42 30.21
C ILE A 598 -3.00 13.42 29.17
N PRO A 599 -2.14 14.05 28.33
CA PRO A 599 -2.62 14.82 27.19
C PRO A 599 -3.60 13.96 26.40
N TYR A 600 -4.57 14.56 25.71
CA TYR A 600 -5.59 13.83 24.93
C TYR A 600 -6.66 13.06 25.74
N VAL A 601 -6.56 12.98 27.08
CA VAL A 601 -7.48 12.20 27.93
C VAL A 601 -8.15 13.11 28.97
N THR A 602 -9.44 13.37 28.80
CA THR A 602 -10.28 14.00 29.84
C THR A 602 -11.19 12.95 30.48
N THR A 603 -11.21 12.91 31.82
CA THR A 603 -12.11 12.03 32.59
C THR A 603 -13.51 12.61 32.74
N ASP A 604 -13.66 13.91 32.51
CA ASP A 604 -14.88 14.66 32.82
C ASP A 604 -15.85 14.70 31.63
N TYR A 605 -15.51 13.99 30.55
CA TYR A 605 -16.24 14.02 29.29
C TYR A 605 -17.26 12.89 29.16
N ASN A 606 -18.47 13.26 28.73
CA ASN A 606 -19.52 12.28 28.47
C ASN A 606 -19.28 11.60 27.11
N PHE A 607 -18.64 10.43 27.14
CA PHE A 607 -18.41 9.59 25.95
C PHE A 607 -19.70 9.03 25.31
N LYS A 608 -20.90 9.31 25.85
CA LYS A 608 -22.17 9.00 25.20
C LYS A 608 -22.61 10.04 24.17
N LEU A 609 -21.87 11.16 24.03
CA LEU A 609 -22.19 12.19 23.05
C LEU A 609 -21.90 11.72 21.61
N PRO A 610 -22.80 11.97 20.65
CA PRO A 610 -22.55 11.69 19.23
C PRO A 610 -21.25 12.36 18.73
N GLY A 611 -20.46 11.62 17.95
CA GLY A 611 -19.21 12.12 17.35
C GLY A 611 -17.97 12.09 18.27
N ALA A 612 -18.11 11.67 19.53
CA ALA A 612 -16.98 11.48 20.43
C ALA A 612 -16.12 10.28 19.99
N SER A 613 -14.79 10.43 20.00
CA SER A 613 -13.86 9.31 19.83
C SER A 613 -14.01 8.27 20.95
N GLU A 614 -14.01 6.98 20.62
CA GLU A 614 -14.21 5.87 21.56
C GLU A 614 -13.36 5.99 22.85
N LYS A 615 -14.01 5.74 24.01
CA LYS A 615 -13.47 5.72 25.40
C LYS A 615 -11.94 5.90 25.53
N ILE A 616 -11.49 7.14 25.41
CA ILE A 616 -10.13 7.54 25.77
C ILE A 616 -10.15 7.79 27.29
N GLY A 617 -9.71 6.83 28.12
CA GLY A 617 -9.48 7.14 29.54
C GLY A 617 -9.53 6.01 30.57
N ALA A 618 -10.12 4.85 30.28
CA ALA A 618 -9.98 3.73 31.21
C ALA A 618 -8.58 3.11 31.05
N ARG A 619 -7.71 3.30 32.06
CA ARG A 619 -6.66 2.30 32.35
C ARG A 619 -7.39 0.98 32.56
N GLU A 620 -6.98 -0.09 31.88
CA GLU A 620 -7.22 -1.41 32.46
C GLU A 620 -6.45 -1.37 33.78
N ILE A 621 -7.19 -1.30 34.88
CA ILE A 621 -6.63 -1.52 36.20
C ILE A 621 -5.88 -2.85 36.07
N LYS A 622 -4.60 -2.86 36.44
CA LYS A 622 -3.87 -4.10 36.70
C LYS A 622 -4.58 -4.81 37.84
N GLU A 623 -5.71 -5.46 37.57
CA GLU A 623 -6.11 -6.61 38.34
C GLU A 623 -5.08 -7.67 38.02
N THR A 624 -4.10 -7.78 38.92
CA THR A 624 -3.28 -8.95 39.18
C THR A 624 -3.21 -9.91 38.00
N GLN A 625 -2.15 -9.78 37.19
CA GLN A 625 -1.59 -10.92 36.49
C GLN A 625 -1.18 -11.96 37.54
N ARG A 626 -2.15 -12.71 38.07
CA ARG A 626 -1.90 -14.11 38.35
C ARG A 626 -1.72 -14.72 36.98
N GLU A 627 -0.50 -15.17 36.73
CA GLU A 627 -0.12 -15.98 35.58
C GLU A 627 -1.25 -16.95 35.25
N LYS A 628 -2.02 -16.65 34.20
CA LYS A 628 -2.77 -17.69 33.51
C LYS A 628 -1.73 -18.48 32.73
N VAL A 629 -1.10 -19.40 33.46
CA VAL A 629 -0.35 -20.53 32.93
C VAL A 629 -1.17 -21.08 31.77
N HIS A 630 -0.59 -21.02 30.57
CA HIS A 630 -1.18 -21.63 29.39
C HIS A 630 -1.54 -23.10 29.69
N PRO A 631 -2.63 -23.65 29.12
CA PRO A 631 -2.92 -25.06 29.27
C PRO A 631 -1.72 -25.85 28.77
N LYS A 632 -1.10 -26.66 29.65
CA LYS A 632 -0.05 -27.61 29.28
C LYS A 632 -0.55 -28.47 28.10
N PRO A 633 0.29 -28.77 27.10
CA PRO A 633 -0.08 -29.73 26.07
C PRO A 633 -0.37 -31.07 26.75
N LYS A 634 -1.55 -31.65 26.49
CA LYS A 634 -1.84 -33.03 26.87
C LYS A 634 -0.84 -33.94 26.16
N LEU A 635 0.13 -34.45 26.90
CA LEU A 635 0.92 -35.62 26.54
C LEU A 635 -0.06 -36.78 26.36
N TYR A 636 -0.22 -37.26 25.13
CA TYR A 636 -0.73 -38.61 24.88
C TYR A 636 0.28 -39.58 25.49
N ARG A 637 -0.09 -40.18 26.62
CA ARG A 637 0.55 -41.40 27.11
C ARG A 637 -0.04 -42.56 26.33
N ASN A 638 0.78 -43.20 25.51
CA ASN A 638 0.60 -44.60 25.15
C ASN A 638 0.69 -45.43 26.43
N THR A 639 -0.29 -46.29 26.65
CA THR A 639 -0.18 -47.44 27.55
C THR A 639 -0.85 -48.61 26.88
N HIS A 640 0.00 -49.58 26.52
CA HIS A 640 -0.20 -51.00 26.21
C HIS A 640 -1.17 -51.40 25.12
#